data_AF-A0A0L6WTZ7-F1
#
_entry.id   AF-A0A0L6WTZ7-F1
#
_cell.length_a   1.000
_cell.length_b   1.000
_cell.length_c   1.000
_cell.angle_alpha   90.00
_cell.angle_beta   90.00
_cell.angle_gamma   90.00
#
_symmetry.space_group_name_H-M   'P 1'
#
loop_
_entity.id
_entity.type
_entity.pdbx_description
1 polymer ?
#
loop_
_entity_poly.entity_id
_entity_poly.type
_entity_poly.pdbx_seq_one_letter_code
_entity_poly.pdbx_strand_id
1 'polypeptide(L)'
;MHPRDRTSDPLQHLRFALETMPGSRKYVFTPATRAEILSELYVAFWGPYAHLFLPNSNSSLPLHKTLSQVQSDLGFAGAGRADAPVPGRSCSRIFKKGDSCFRCKDCALDDSCVMCANCFHATNHSDHNVSFFIAQQPGGCCDCGDEEAWRVPLQCPSHPPSRRTDVDSTPKFSTKPLSPGGPPMQDRVSVPHELQETMRRTVGYALDFVLDTLDYSPDESSVPSNEADLRLQPSADPMMKDQYCVVIWNDDKHSFEEVIKLLCDMTNRTREEATAVANRIDENGREIIDMNTNVTRLLEMAQSITHIDLGVTIRRAYDTFREQVSEVIIEWLLDLTRSRLGTDYMILREVIAAELMSPRRRDSGSYNANAHAILSLKEIPNPARLDALFLYHTRLWKKPRLSCKEIYASVISLSSEHKLSLAGHFANVYPRIIDAYLLVDREAETSIKYFALQLFTVPSVALHVVRNHKLISRLLAIIAAFFTNQISDKHIVYPPQADGKLDVESPPFKSKRFMPVFSDLRYLCHTQSVQGLIARNRDYIMQFAKTCQLFMCVNPNKRAVTSHVEYETDAWISVFNVTLSLSRVIKTYGEAYSNATPAELVSAIGTVVHNILAVCTLAEDRLDREKFAPISFHDVSFGGAIYEVIEFDVLEGWVSFHHSLHWLLAELFKHVDLLTEQSLAKVGLRNIRDVLSQRANDKATLTIIDFPLRVLSMIAQIRTGLWVRNGFAIRGQLLHYRDYMLRELCYDQDLFILQVALVVLDPSVVIVTILDRFGLLGYFGSDIPQYAYEGPQLSSMVEELLYVLITILTETANPSKMSINDAIRREIIHALAMGPCSYTDLVKRVAERLVEDVSFERMLLEVAHFKSPETATESGVYELRDEMYDEVNPFFYHYTRNKREEVETVLRNRLKKKTGLAEPVIVPKPFIVTSGPFAGITTAFETKALLQVMFYSIYNVLSITTSSGSAPPSAEAILDQAIHLVMVALVEQYTRLLRMLGIPPLSTLPHQDTLQNALSGWFLDDLFGQRDKALTCLRCNTLPNDAAICLMDYGEHGECNMHTQVCGGTIGIYFLVKRCSLLYLFANNGTFSQSPYLDAHGEVDISMRRGRRQFLHYARWEEIRKNWLNHQIPTIVARKLESSLDAGGWETL
;
A
#
# COMPACT_ATOMS: atom_id res chain seq x y z
N MET A 1 -12.19 27.67 -48.91
CA MET A 1 -11.38 28.88 -49.08
C MET A 1 -10.33 28.61 -50.15
N HIS A 2 -10.02 29.59 -51.02
CA HIS A 2 -9.12 29.40 -52.16
C HIS A 2 -7.65 29.31 -51.64
N PRO A 3 -6.75 28.49 -52.22
CA PRO A 3 -5.36 28.32 -51.74
C PRO A 3 -4.49 29.60 -51.70
N ARG A 4 -5.01 30.74 -52.17
CA ARG A 4 -4.32 32.03 -52.27
C ARG A 4 -4.52 32.96 -51.07
N ASP A 5 -5.37 32.61 -50.11
CA ASP A 5 -5.61 33.39 -48.88
C ASP A 5 -4.80 32.87 -47.67
N ARG A 6 -3.84 31.97 -47.88
CA ARG A 6 -2.98 31.45 -46.79
C ARG A 6 -2.06 32.56 -46.28
N THR A 7 -2.17 32.91 -45.00
CA THR A 7 -1.22 33.75 -44.29
C THR A 7 0.19 33.16 -44.38
N SER A 8 1.23 34.00 -44.46
CA SER A 8 2.62 33.53 -44.57
C SER A 8 3.16 32.88 -43.29
N ASP A 9 2.53 33.12 -42.12
CA ASP A 9 2.85 32.45 -40.84
C ASP A 9 1.93 31.24 -40.61
N PRO A 10 2.45 29.99 -40.64
CA PRO A 10 1.68 28.77 -40.37
C PRO A 10 0.97 28.77 -39.01
N LEU A 11 1.54 29.43 -37.99
CA LEU A 11 0.92 29.48 -36.66
C LEU A 11 -0.33 30.35 -36.63
N GLN A 12 -0.33 31.47 -37.36
CA GLN A 12 -1.52 32.31 -37.50
C GLN A 12 -2.65 31.55 -38.20
N HIS A 13 -2.30 30.70 -39.16
CA HIS A 13 -3.27 29.86 -39.84
C HIS A 13 -3.89 28.81 -38.89
N LEU A 14 -3.06 28.10 -38.12
CA LEU A 14 -3.52 27.16 -37.10
C LEU A 14 -4.47 27.86 -36.11
N ARG A 15 -4.10 29.04 -35.63
CA ARG A 15 -4.94 29.82 -34.72
C ARG A 15 -6.32 30.12 -35.32
N PHE A 16 -6.33 30.66 -36.54
CA PHE A 16 -7.58 30.95 -37.24
C PHE A 16 -8.42 29.69 -37.47
N ALA A 17 -7.78 28.57 -37.84
CA ALA A 17 -8.45 27.30 -38.04
C ALA A 17 -9.12 26.82 -36.75
N LEU A 18 -8.39 26.71 -35.64
CA LEU A 18 -8.95 26.23 -34.37
C LEU A 18 -10.05 27.15 -33.80
N GLU A 19 -9.91 28.49 -33.95
CA GLU A 19 -10.90 29.45 -33.45
C GLU A 19 -12.22 29.43 -34.27
N THR A 20 -12.15 29.21 -35.58
CA THR A 20 -13.33 29.25 -36.48
C THR A 20 -13.97 27.88 -36.72
N MET A 21 -13.23 26.79 -36.49
CA MET A 21 -13.68 25.42 -36.75
C MET A 21 -15.00 25.05 -36.05
N PRO A 22 -15.24 25.39 -34.77
CA PRO A 22 -16.49 25.03 -34.09
C PRO A 22 -17.73 25.53 -34.85
N GLY A 23 -17.71 26.80 -35.29
CA GLY A 23 -18.80 27.39 -36.06
C GLY A 23 -18.93 26.78 -37.46
N SER A 24 -17.82 26.59 -38.16
CA SER A 24 -17.81 26.05 -39.53
C SER A 24 -18.31 24.60 -39.62
N ARG A 25 -18.12 23.81 -38.54
CA ARG A 25 -18.56 22.41 -38.43
C ARG A 25 -19.91 22.27 -37.72
N LYS A 26 -20.60 23.39 -37.42
CA LYS A 26 -21.88 23.40 -36.68
C LYS A 26 -21.79 22.62 -35.36
N TYR A 27 -20.63 22.70 -34.69
CA TYR A 27 -20.31 22.03 -33.44
C TYR A 27 -20.37 20.49 -33.47
N VAL A 28 -20.40 19.88 -34.66
CA VAL A 28 -20.36 18.42 -34.82
C VAL A 28 -18.92 17.97 -35.00
N PHE A 29 -18.42 17.19 -34.03
CA PHE A 29 -17.08 16.63 -34.07
C PHE A 29 -17.09 15.26 -34.75
N THR A 30 -16.31 15.10 -35.81
CA THR A 30 -16.26 13.87 -36.62
C THR A 30 -14.82 13.36 -36.75
N PRO A 31 -14.60 12.09 -37.15
CA PRO A 31 -13.25 11.61 -37.47
C PRO A 31 -12.52 12.47 -38.52
N ALA A 32 -13.24 13.08 -39.46
CA ALA A 32 -12.68 13.99 -40.45
C ALA A 32 -12.20 15.30 -39.80
N THR A 33 -12.99 15.84 -38.86
CA THR A 33 -12.61 17.01 -38.05
C THR A 33 -11.31 16.73 -37.28
N ARG A 34 -11.20 15.56 -36.63
CA ARG A 34 -9.95 15.14 -35.96
C ARG A 34 -8.77 15.13 -36.94
N ALA A 35 -8.93 14.57 -38.14
CA ALA A 35 -7.86 14.50 -39.12
C ALA A 35 -7.42 15.89 -39.63
N GLU A 36 -8.36 16.81 -39.81
CA GLU A 36 -8.09 18.21 -40.18
C GLU A 36 -7.26 18.93 -39.09
N ILE A 37 -7.66 18.80 -37.82
CA ILE A 37 -6.93 19.39 -36.68
C ILE A 37 -5.48 18.87 -36.61
N LEU A 38 -5.30 17.55 -36.72
CA LEU A 38 -3.95 16.95 -36.74
C LEU A 38 -3.11 17.50 -37.90
N SER A 39 -3.70 17.58 -39.10
CA SER A 39 -3.01 18.13 -40.27
C SER A 39 -2.55 19.57 -40.03
N GLU A 40 -3.41 20.44 -39.52
CA GLU A 40 -3.07 21.83 -39.21
C GLU A 40 -1.97 21.93 -38.14
N LEU A 41 -2.04 21.11 -37.09
CA LEU A 41 -1.03 21.06 -36.03
C LEU A 41 0.36 20.68 -36.57
N TYR A 42 0.45 19.61 -37.37
CA TYR A 42 1.72 19.19 -37.95
C TYR A 42 2.29 20.20 -38.95
N VAL A 43 1.44 20.78 -39.80
CA VAL A 43 1.85 21.82 -40.76
C VAL A 43 2.43 23.04 -40.05
N ALA A 44 1.78 23.51 -38.98
CA ALA A 44 2.30 24.61 -38.18
C ALA A 44 3.59 24.25 -37.42
N PHE A 45 3.71 23.00 -37.00
CA PHE A 45 4.85 22.52 -36.21
C PHE A 45 6.15 22.43 -37.02
N TRP A 46 6.12 21.73 -38.17
CA TRP A 46 7.33 21.53 -38.99
C TRP A 46 7.57 22.62 -40.04
N GLY A 47 6.58 23.47 -40.32
CA GLY A 47 6.65 24.51 -41.36
C GLY A 47 7.14 23.97 -42.73
N PRO A 48 8.19 24.54 -43.34
CA PRO A 48 8.74 24.03 -44.60
C PRO A 48 9.64 22.79 -44.42
N TYR A 49 9.87 22.31 -43.19
CA TYR A 49 10.86 21.28 -42.86
C TYR A 49 10.25 19.87 -42.70
N ALA A 50 9.11 19.58 -43.31
CA ALA A 50 8.44 18.26 -43.23
C ALA A 50 9.36 17.08 -43.61
N HIS A 51 10.33 17.31 -44.51
CA HIS A 51 11.33 16.34 -44.96
C HIS A 51 12.28 15.83 -43.83
N LEU A 52 12.35 16.52 -42.69
CA LEU A 52 13.11 16.04 -41.52
C LEU A 52 12.31 15.06 -40.64
N PHE A 53 11.00 14.96 -40.87
CA PHE A 53 10.08 14.11 -40.11
C PHE A 53 9.55 12.93 -40.93
N LEU A 54 9.54 13.06 -42.25
CA LEU A 54 9.01 12.08 -43.19
C LEU A 54 10.02 11.80 -44.31
N PRO A 55 9.98 10.61 -44.94
CA PRO A 55 10.76 10.36 -46.14
C PRO A 55 10.45 11.40 -47.23
N ASN A 56 11.46 11.78 -48.04
CA ASN A 56 11.36 12.81 -49.09
C ASN A 56 10.23 12.59 -50.12
N SER A 57 9.65 11.39 -50.20
CA SER A 57 8.50 11.07 -51.05
C SER A 57 7.15 11.57 -50.49
N ASN A 58 7.09 11.99 -49.22
CA ASN A 58 5.86 12.36 -48.54
C ASN A 58 5.91 13.83 -48.10
N SER A 59 5.03 14.66 -48.64
CA SER A 59 4.86 16.05 -48.23
C SER A 59 3.79 16.26 -47.14
N SER A 60 3.06 15.20 -46.76
CA SER A 60 1.98 15.24 -45.77
C SER A 60 1.74 13.86 -45.13
N LEU A 61 1.05 13.83 -43.99
CA LEU A 61 0.61 12.59 -43.34
C LEU A 61 -0.66 12.02 -44.00
N PRO A 62 -0.86 10.69 -44.02
CA PRO A 62 -2.14 10.07 -44.39
C PRO A 62 -3.28 10.49 -43.45
N LEU A 63 -4.51 10.50 -43.96
CA LEU A 63 -5.69 10.83 -43.16
C LEU A 63 -5.80 9.91 -41.93
N HIS A 64 -6.17 10.48 -40.78
CA HIS A 64 -6.34 9.83 -39.48
C HIS A 64 -5.09 9.25 -38.81
N LYS A 65 -3.96 9.13 -39.51
CA LYS A 65 -2.70 8.62 -38.95
C LYS A 65 -1.91 9.72 -38.24
N THR A 66 -1.22 9.35 -37.18
CA THR A 66 -0.29 10.23 -36.46
C THR A 66 1.13 10.11 -37.01
N LEU A 67 2.03 11.03 -36.65
CA LEU A 67 3.41 11.03 -37.14
C LEU A 67 4.17 9.78 -36.69
N SER A 68 4.08 9.41 -35.41
CA SER A 68 4.79 8.24 -34.90
C SER A 68 4.33 6.93 -35.56
N GLN A 69 3.04 6.82 -35.89
CA GLN A 69 2.48 5.69 -36.63
C GLN A 69 3.08 5.60 -38.04
N VAL A 70 3.10 6.72 -38.76
CA VAL A 70 3.66 6.76 -40.13
C VAL A 70 5.16 6.50 -40.11
N GLN A 71 5.89 7.08 -39.17
CA GLN A 71 7.32 6.81 -39.02
C GLN A 71 7.59 5.33 -38.74
N SER A 72 6.80 4.70 -37.87
CA SER A 72 6.93 3.28 -37.54
C SER A 72 6.59 2.37 -38.73
N ASP A 73 5.47 2.64 -39.40
CA ASP A 73 5.02 1.88 -40.59
C ASP A 73 6.06 1.92 -41.71
N LEU A 74 6.75 3.05 -41.88
CA LEU A 74 7.76 3.26 -42.92
C LEU A 74 9.19 2.93 -42.46
N GLY A 75 9.40 2.57 -41.19
CA GLY A 75 10.73 2.37 -40.62
C GLY A 75 11.64 3.62 -40.71
N PHE A 76 11.05 4.82 -40.75
CA PHE A 76 11.77 6.08 -40.98
C PHE A 76 12.82 6.30 -39.89
N ALA A 77 14.09 6.43 -40.29
CA ALA A 77 15.23 6.61 -39.38
C ALA A 77 15.23 5.62 -38.19
N GLY A 78 14.78 4.38 -38.42
CA GLY A 78 14.71 3.34 -37.42
C GLY A 78 13.51 3.42 -36.46
N ALA A 79 12.50 4.26 -36.75
CA ALA A 79 11.22 4.23 -36.04
C ALA A 79 10.54 2.86 -36.17
N GLY A 80 9.81 2.44 -35.13
CA GLY A 80 9.23 1.10 -35.02
C GLY A 80 10.23 -0.02 -34.68
N ARG A 81 11.55 0.24 -34.70
CA ARG A 81 12.58 -0.66 -34.17
C ARG A 81 12.92 -0.30 -32.72
N ALA A 82 13.45 -1.26 -31.97
CA ALA A 82 13.99 -1.00 -30.64
C ALA A 82 15.06 0.11 -30.71
N ASP A 83 14.98 1.10 -29.80
CA ASP A 83 15.98 2.15 -29.69
C ASP A 83 17.37 1.52 -29.52
N ALA A 84 18.40 2.13 -30.12
CA ALA A 84 19.77 1.72 -29.84
C ALA A 84 20.04 1.89 -28.32
N PRO A 85 20.74 0.94 -27.67
CA PRO A 85 21.04 1.05 -26.24
C PRO A 85 21.88 2.31 -25.99
N VAL A 86 21.36 3.23 -25.17
CA VAL A 86 22.09 4.42 -24.73
C VAL A 86 22.51 4.22 -23.28
N PRO A 87 23.82 4.21 -22.96
CA PRO A 87 24.30 4.11 -21.59
C PRO A 87 23.69 5.19 -20.67
N GLY A 88 23.18 4.77 -19.51
CA GLY A 88 22.56 5.65 -18.50
C GLY A 88 21.09 5.99 -18.72
N ARG A 89 20.45 5.41 -19.74
CA ARG A 89 19.04 5.67 -20.06
C ARG A 89 18.13 4.57 -19.51
N SER A 90 17.11 4.97 -18.75
CA SER A 90 16.06 4.06 -18.28
C SER A 90 15.09 3.65 -19.40
N CYS A 91 14.45 2.50 -19.24
CA CYS A 91 13.43 1.99 -20.12
C CYS A 91 12.22 2.93 -20.16
N SER A 92 11.65 3.22 -18.99
CA SER A 92 10.48 4.09 -18.81
C SER A 92 9.30 3.75 -19.73
N ARG A 93 9.23 2.50 -20.20
CA ARG A 93 8.09 1.99 -20.97
C ARG A 93 6.87 2.04 -20.07
N ILE A 94 5.85 2.75 -20.52
CA ILE A 94 4.59 2.87 -19.79
C ILE A 94 3.76 1.62 -20.01
N PHE A 95 3.29 1.04 -18.91
CA PHE A 95 2.40 -0.11 -18.93
C PHE A 95 1.02 0.30 -19.39
N LYS A 96 0.45 -0.49 -20.30
CA LYS A 96 -0.95 -0.39 -20.73
C LYS A 96 -1.81 -1.40 -19.96
N LYS A 97 -3.13 -1.19 -19.95
CA LYS A 97 -4.07 -2.19 -19.43
C LYS A 97 -3.82 -3.53 -20.13
N GLY A 98 -3.59 -4.59 -19.36
CA GLY A 98 -3.25 -5.92 -19.87
C GLY A 98 -1.75 -6.22 -19.96
N ASP A 99 -0.86 -5.24 -19.84
CA ASP A 99 0.58 -5.50 -19.83
C ASP A 99 0.99 -6.30 -18.58
N SER A 100 1.94 -7.22 -18.75
CA SER A 100 2.57 -7.93 -17.64
C SER A 100 3.69 -7.08 -17.01
N CYS A 101 3.55 -6.80 -15.72
CA CYS A 101 4.52 -6.08 -14.89
C CYS A 101 5.23 -7.07 -13.97
N PHE A 102 6.56 -7.11 -14.02
CA PHE A 102 7.38 -8.03 -13.22
C PHE A 102 8.04 -7.28 -12.07
N ARG A 103 8.05 -7.88 -10.88
CA ARG A 103 8.76 -7.39 -9.70
C ARG A 103 9.69 -8.49 -9.21
N CYS A 104 10.97 -8.17 -9.09
CA CYS A 104 11.95 -9.04 -8.47
C CYS A 104 12.29 -8.46 -7.09
N LYS A 105 11.82 -9.11 -6.02
CA LYS A 105 12.00 -8.63 -4.64
C LYS A 105 13.47 -8.60 -4.23
N ASP A 106 14.32 -9.42 -4.82
CA ASP A 106 15.77 -9.44 -4.54
C ASP A 106 16.50 -8.26 -5.17
N CYS A 107 16.18 -7.94 -6.43
CA CYS A 107 16.85 -6.87 -7.16
C CYS A 107 16.30 -5.48 -6.84
N ALA A 108 14.97 -5.37 -6.66
CA ALA A 108 14.29 -4.10 -6.47
C ALA A 108 14.73 -3.41 -5.19
N LEU A 109 14.85 -2.08 -5.21
CA LEU A 109 15.09 -1.31 -3.98
C LEU A 109 13.88 -1.43 -3.05
N ASP A 110 12.68 -1.23 -3.59
CA ASP A 110 11.40 -1.30 -2.89
C ASP A 110 10.29 -1.93 -3.77
N ASP A 111 9.07 -2.07 -3.22
CA ASP A 111 7.93 -2.67 -3.92
C ASP A 111 7.34 -1.81 -5.04
N SER A 112 7.78 -0.58 -5.24
CA SER A 112 7.36 0.24 -6.38
C SER A 112 8.10 -0.13 -7.66
N CYS A 113 9.29 -0.73 -7.57
CA CYS A 113 10.14 -1.01 -8.72
C CYS A 113 9.58 -2.17 -9.57
N VAL A 114 9.41 -1.92 -10.87
CA VAL A 114 8.78 -2.85 -11.81
C VAL A 114 9.49 -2.88 -13.16
N MET A 115 9.50 -4.05 -13.77
CA MET A 115 10.06 -4.31 -15.10
C MET A 115 8.96 -4.68 -16.09
N CYS A 116 9.11 -4.24 -17.34
CA CYS A 116 8.36 -4.81 -18.44
C CYS A 116 8.91 -6.19 -18.83
N ALA A 117 8.07 -7.00 -19.49
CA ALA A 117 8.44 -8.34 -19.96
C ALA A 117 9.80 -8.36 -20.69
N ASN A 118 10.02 -7.41 -21.61
CA ASN A 118 11.26 -7.33 -22.38
C ASN A 118 12.49 -7.11 -21.49
N CYS A 119 12.39 -6.23 -20.48
CA CYS A 119 13.50 -5.97 -19.57
C CYS A 119 13.76 -7.16 -18.66
N PHE A 120 12.69 -7.71 -18.07
CA PHE A 120 12.77 -8.85 -17.18
C PHE A 120 13.41 -10.08 -17.85
N HIS A 121 13.04 -10.39 -19.09
CA HIS A 121 13.62 -11.51 -19.84
C HIS A 121 15.03 -11.22 -20.38
N ALA A 122 15.43 -9.94 -20.48
CA ALA A 122 16.77 -9.56 -20.91
C ALA A 122 17.80 -9.55 -19.77
N THR A 123 17.35 -9.70 -18.52
CA THR A 123 18.16 -9.68 -17.30
C THR A 123 18.08 -11.03 -16.57
N ASN A 124 19.08 -11.35 -15.75
CA ASN A 124 19.10 -12.62 -15.03
C ASN A 124 18.36 -12.49 -13.68
N HIS A 125 17.30 -13.28 -13.52
CA HIS A 125 16.53 -13.41 -12.28
C HIS A 125 16.31 -14.88 -11.90
N SER A 126 17.22 -15.76 -12.34
CA SER A 126 17.22 -17.17 -11.92
C SER A 126 17.38 -17.22 -10.40
N ASP A 127 16.56 -18.05 -9.75
CA ASP A 127 16.56 -18.27 -8.29
C ASP A 127 16.20 -17.05 -7.44
N HIS A 128 15.55 -16.03 -8.03
CA HIS A 128 15.04 -14.87 -7.30
C HIS A 128 13.53 -14.99 -6.99
N ASN A 129 13.09 -14.29 -5.94
CA ASN A 129 11.71 -14.09 -5.55
C ASN A 129 11.03 -13.10 -6.51
N VAL A 130 10.38 -13.65 -7.54
CA VAL A 130 9.70 -12.89 -8.59
C VAL A 130 8.19 -13.04 -8.50
N SER A 131 7.50 -11.91 -8.47
CA SER A 131 6.06 -11.82 -8.68
C SER A 131 5.78 -11.03 -9.95
N PHE A 132 4.63 -11.24 -10.57
CA PHE A 132 4.15 -10.41 -11.66
C PHE A 132 2.68 -10.08 -11.49
N PHE A 133 2.22 -8.98 -12.04
CA PHE A 133 0.80 -8.64 -12.07
C PHE A 133 0.44 -8.10 -13.44
N ILE A 134 -0.84 -8.20 -13.79
CA ILE A 134 -1.37 -7.59 -14.99
C ILE A 134 -1.79 -6.17 -14.64
N ALA A 135 -1.23 -5.18 -15.34
CA ALA A 135 -1.62 -3.80 -15.20
C ALA A 135 -3.13 -3.67 -15.47
N GLN A 136 -3.89 -3.32 -14.44
CA GLN A 136 -5.34 -3.09 -14.56
C GLN A 136 -5.61 -1.72 -15.19
N GLN A 137 -4.66 -0.79 -15.04
CA GLN A 137 -4.74 0.57 -15.54
C GLN A 137 -3.41 1.02 -16.14
N PRO A 138 -3.45 1.87 -17.18
CA PRO A 138 -2.26 2.48 -17.72
C PRO A 138 -1.70 3.57 -16.78
N GLY A 139 -0.36 3.66 -16.69
CA GLY A 139 0.30 4.79 -16.01
C GLY A 139 1.56 4.48 -15.21
N GLY A 140 1.78 3.23 -14.79
CA GLY A 140 3.09 2.81 -14.26
C GLY A 140 4.12 2.71 -15.40
N CYS A 141 5.39 2.90 -15.11
CA CYS A 141 6.46 2.73 -16.11
C CYS A 141 7.54 1.76 -15.63
N CYS A 142 8.30 1.20 -16.57
CA CYS A 142 9.39 0.28 -16.28
C CYS A 142 10.64 1.02 -15.76
N ASP A 143 11.16 0.59 -14.61
CA ASP A 143 12.30 1.21 -13.92
C ASP A 143 13.67 0.65 -14.34
N CYS A 144 13.70 -0.27 -15.31
CA CYS A 144 14.96 -0.86 -15.79
C CYS A 144 15.88 0.24 -16.32
N GLY A 145 17.14 0.26 -15.91
CA GLY A 145 18.11 1.29 -16.28
C GLY A 145 18.05 2.58 -15.46
N ASP A 146 17.10 2.72 -14.53
CA ASP A 146 17.18 3.73 -13.46
C ASP A 146 18.12 3.20 -12.36
N GLU A 147 19.27 3.86 -12.16
CA GLU A 147 20.28 3.42 -11.19
C GLU A 147 19.78 3.50 -9.74
N GLU A 148 18.73 4.29 -9.47
CA GLU A 148 18.19 4.46 -8.12
C GLU A 148 17.09 3.44 -7.77
N ALA A 149 16.63 2.61 -8.72
CA ALA A 149 15.52 1.67 -8.51
C ALA A 149 15.97 0.26 -8.07
N TRP A 150 17.27 -0.04 -8.07
CA TRP A 150 17.77 -1.40 -7.89
C TRP A 150 18.88 -1.48 -6.83
N ARG A 151 18.83 -2.49 -5.96
CA ARG A 151 19.90 -2.78 -4.99
C ARG A 151 21.19 -3.23 -5.66
N VAL A 152 21.04 -3.90 -6.81
CA VAL A 152 22.13 -4.39 -7.64
C VAL A 152 21.91 -3.98 -9.10
N PRO A 153 22.96 -3.61 -9.85
CA PRO A 153 22.81 -3.27 -11.26
C PRO A 153 22.30 -4.46 -12.08
N LEU A 154 21.17 -4.30 -12.78
CA LEU A 154 20.53 -5.37 -13.57
C LEU A 154 21.30 -5.79 -14.84
N GLN A 155 22.29 -5.00 -15.28
CA GLN A 155 23.08 -5.23 -16.51
C GLN A 155 22.22 -5.50 -17.76
N CYS A 156 21.13 -4.76 -17.94
CA CYS A 156 20.24 -4.94 -19.08
C CYS A 156 20.95 -4.58 -20.40
N PRO A 157 21.00 -5.47 -21.41
CA PRO A 157 21.63 -5.19 -22.71
C PRO A 157 21.01 -3.99 -23.44
N SER A 158 19.71 -3.76 -23.23
CA SER A 158 18.97 -2.65 -23.85
C SER A 158 19.11 -1.33 -23.09
N HIS A 159 19.48 -1.37 -21.80
CA HIS A 159 19.57 -0.21 -20.92
C HIS A 159 20.87 -0.29 -20.07
N PRO A 160 22.05 -0.20 -20.71
CA PRO A 160 23.33 -0.32 -20.00
C PRO A 160 23.54 0.88 -19.06
N PRO A 161 24.23 0.71 -17.92
CA PRO A 161 24.52 1.82 -16.99
C PRO A 161 25.50 2.83 -17.62
N SER A 162 25.50 4.07 -17.09
CA SER A 162 26.37 5.13 -17.62
C SER A 162 27.85 4.87 -17.27
N ARG A 163 28.78 5.19 -18.19
CA ARG A 163 30.23 5.12 -17.90
C ARG A 163 30.73 6.48 -17.37
N ARG A 164 30.60 6.79 -16.06
CA ARG A 164 31.66 7.36 -15.16
C ARG A 164 31.22 8.14 -13.90
N THR A 165 32.09 7.96 -12.89
CA THR A 165 32.57 8.79 -11.74
C THR A 165 31.63 9.19 -10.61
N ASP A 166 32.03 8.81 -9.39
CA ASP A 166 31.52 9.25 -8.09
C ASP A 166 31.05 10.71 -8.08
N VAL A 167 29.76 10.95 -7.82
CA VAL A 167 29.29 12.30 -7.46
C VAL A 167 28.22 12.19 -6.37
N ASP A 168 28.71 12.24 -5.13
CA ASP A 168 27.96 12.23 -3.87
C ASP A 168 27.32 13.61 -3.55
N SER A 169 26.88 14.37 -4.58
CA SER A 169 26.37 15.73 -4.37
C SER A 169 25.14 16.06 -5.21
N THR A 170 24.05 16.33 -4.51
CA THR A 170 22.77 16.82 -5.05
C THR A 170 22.98 18.11 -5.87
N PRO A 171 22.44 18.24 -7.10
CA PRO A 171 22.49 19.48 -7.86
C PRO A 171 21.70 20.60 -7.16
N LYS A 172 22.22 21.84 -7.22
CA LYS A 172 21.53 23.04 -6.73
C LYS A 172 20.40 23.45 -7.69
N PHE A 173 19.28 23.92 -7.14
CA PHE A 173 18.14 24.47 -7.88
C PHE A 173 18.56 25.64 -8.79
N SER A 174 18.18 25.59 -10.06
CA SER A 174 18.33 26.68 -11.02
C SER A 174 16.94 27.18 -11.43
N THR A 175 16.69 28.48 -11.23
CA THR A 175 15.52 29.19 -11.75
C THR A 175 15.69 29.63 -13.21
N LYS A 176 16.83 29.33 -13.83
CA LYS A 176 17.07 29.65 -15.25
C LYS A 176 16.35 28.63 -16.13
N PRO A 177 15.84 29.02 -17.30
CA PRO A 177 15.40 28.08 -18.33
C PRO A 177 16.50 27.05 -18.55
N LEU A 178 16.15 25.76 -18.54
CA LEU A 178 17.07 24.70 -18.94
C LEU A 178 17.66 25.10 -20.30
N SER A 179 18.99 25.19 -20.36
CA SER A 179 19.67 25.38 -21.63
C SER A 179 19.46 24.11 -22.46
N PRO A 180 19.23 24.18 -23.79
CA PRO A 180 18.93 23.01 -24.63
C PRO A 180 20.06 21.96 -24.78
N GLY A 181 20.99 21.84 -23.84
CA GLY A 181 22.15 20.97 -23.92
C GLY A 181 22.22 20.03 -22.73
N GLY A 182 21.62 18.85 -22.86
CA GLY A 182 22.01 17.68 -22.06
C GLY A 182 23.45 17.23 -22.37
N PRO A 183 23.96 16.16 -21.71
CA PRO A 183 25.32 15.67 -21.96
C PRO A 183 25.52 15.36 -23.46
N PRO A 184 26.74 15.60 -24.00
CA PRO A 184 27.00 15.50 -25.43
C PRO A 184 26.88 14.05 -25.90
N MET A 185 25.76 13.70 -26.54
CA MET A 185 25.65 12.48 -27.34
C MET A 185 26.30 12.67 -28.71
N GLN A 186 26.96 11.63 -29.21
CA GLN A 186 27.75 11.66 -30.44
C GLN A 186 26.92 11.85 -31.74
N ASP A 187 25.58 11.72 -31.69
CA ASP A 187 24.71 11.71 -32.89
C ASP A 187 23.46 12.63 -32.78
N ARG A 188 23.60 13.85 -32.26
CA ARG A 188 22.47 14.83 -32.25
C ARG A 188 22.23 15.37 -33.67
N VAL A 189 20.97 15.37 -34.11
CA VAL A 189 20.59 15.96 -35.40
C VAL A 189 20.66 17.48 -35.32
N SER A 190 21.31 18.13 -36.30
CA SER A 190 21.34 19.59 -36.38
C SER A 190 19.97 20.14 -36.75
N VAL A 191 19.38 20.96 -35.88
CA VAL A 191 18.06 21.56 -36.07
C VAL A 191 18.22 23.01 -36.55
N PRO A 192 17.63 23.40 -37.70
CA PRO A 192 17.57 24.81 -38.09
C PRO A 192 16.90 25.67 -37.01
N HIS A 193 17.45 26.85 -36.72
CA HIS A 193 16.90 27.75 -35.69
C HIS A 193 15.44 28.12 -35.97
N GLU A 194 15.07 28.34 -37.24
CA GLU A 194 13.69 28.59 -37.64
C GLU A 194 12.75 27.43 -37.28
N LEU A 195 13.17 26.18 -37.52
CA LEU A 195 12.39 25.00 -37.15
C LEU A 195 12.26 24.88 -35.64
N GLN A 196 13.34 25.14 -34.89
CA GLN A 196 13.28 25.12 -33.44
C GLN A 196 12.27 26.14 -32.89
N GLU A 197 12.24 27.34 -33.47
CA GLU A 197 11.29 28.38 -33.11
C GLU A 197 9.85 28.02 -33.51
N THR A 198 9.61 27.47 -34.72
CA THR A 198 8.26 27.04 -35.13
C THR A 198 7.73 25.91 -34.25
N MET A 199 8.57 24.92 -33.91
CA MET A 199 8.20 23.83 -33.01
C MET A 199 7.80 24.38 -31.63
N ARG A 200 8.63 25.24 -31.04
CA ARG A 200 8.37 25.86 -29.73
C ARG A 200 7.11 26.73 -29.72
N ARG A 201 6.94 27.60 -30.71
CA ARG A 201 5.76 28.48 -30.82
C ARG A 201 4.47 27.67 -30.98
N THR A 202 4.50 26.62 -31.81
CA THR A 202 3.34 25.75 -32.04
C THR A 202 2.98 24.94 -30.80
N VAL A 203 3.95 24.31 -30.13
CA VAL A 203 3.71 23.59 -28.87
C VAL A 203 3.21 24.53 -27.78
N GLY A 204 3.82 25.72 -27.64
CA GLY A 204 3.38 26.73 -26.68
C GLY A 204 1.93 27.16 -26.90
N TYR A 205 1.55 27.47 -28.14
CA TYR A 205 0.17 27.80 -28.51
C TYR A 205 -0.81 26.64 -28.26
N ALA A 206 -0.43 25.41 -28.62
CA ALA A 206 -1.28 24.24 -28.43
C ALA A 206 -1.56 23.99 -26.94
N LEU A 207 -0.54 24.11 -26.07
CA LEU A 207 -0.71 24.02 -24.62
C LEU A 207 -1.56 25.17 -24.08
N ASP A 208 -1.35 26.40 -24.55
CA ASP A 208 -2.17 27.55 -24.18
C ASP A 208 -3.63 27.36 -24.60
N PHE A 209 -3.91 26.83 -25.80
CA PHE A 209 -5.27 26.52 -26.25
C PHE A 209 -5.97 25.49 -25.35
N VAL A 210 -5.25 24.44 -24.93
CA VAL A 210 -5.77 23.45 -23.98
C VAL A 210 -6.11 24.12 -22.67
N LEU A 211 -5.20 24.92 -22.10
CA LEU A 211 -5.45 25.64 -20.84
C LEU A 211 -6.59 26.65 -20.93
N ASP A 212 -6.65 27.42 -22.03
CA ASP A 212 -7.74 28.36 -22.32
C ASP A 212 -9.08 27.65 -22.42
N THR A 213 -9.12 26.45 -23.01
CA THR A 213 -10.34 25.65 -23.09
C THR A 213 -10.73 25.13 -21.69
N LEU A 214 -9.75 24.58 -20.97
CA LEU A 214 -9.97 24.02 -19.65
C LEU A 214 -10.39 25.07 -18.62
N ASP A 215 -10.02 26.35 -18.77
CA ASP A 215 -10.51 27.45 -17.92
C ASP A 215 -12.06 27.49 -17.86
N TYR A 216 -12.73 27.06 -18.93
CA TYR A 216 -14.20 27.01 -19.03
C TYR A 216 -14.78 25.60 -18.87
N SER A 217 -13.95 24.55 -18.89
CA SER A 217 -14.40 23.17 -18.69
C SER A 217 -14.95 22.94 -17.28
N PRO A 218 -15.92 22.00 -17.12
CA PRO A 218 -16.54 21.74 -15.83
C PRO A 218 -15.56 21.12 -14.84
N ASP A 219 -15.46 21.76 -13.67
CA ASP A 219 -14.79 21.19 -12.49
C ASP A 219 -15.58 20.02 -11.90
N GLU A 220 -16.91 20.04 -12.06
CA GLU A 220 -17.85 19.11 -11.45
C GLU A 220 -18.93 18.66 -12.44
N SER A 221 -19.47 17.47 -12.24
CA SER A 221 -20.60 16.95 -13.01
C SER A 221 -21.94 17.37 -12.44
N SER A 222 -22.17 18.68 -12.34
CA SER A 222 -23.44 19.25 -11.84
C SER A 222 -24.30 19.80 -12.98
N VAL A 223 -25.62 19.67 -12.80
CA VAL A 223 -26.63 20.19 -13.72
C VAL A 223 -27.16 21.52 -13.20
N PRO A 224 -27.29 22.56 -14.05
CA PRO A 224 -27.93 23.81 -13.65
C PRO A 224 -29.37 23.61 -13.21
N SER A 225 -29.80 24.34 -12.18
CA SER A 225 -31.15 24.21 -11.61
C SER A 225 -32.25 24.70 -12.56
N ASN A 226 -31.93 25.67 -13.42
CA ASN A 226 -32.88 26.28 -14.35
C ASN A 226 -32.16 26.86 -15.59
N GLU A 227 -32.96 27.33 -16.55
CA GLU A 227 -32.49 27.90 -17.82
C GLU A 227 -31.67 29.19 -17.65
N ALA A 228 -31.97 30.02 -16.65
CA ALA A 228 -31.21 31.25 -16.39
C ALA A 228 -29.80 30.91 -15.92
N ASP A 229 -29.66 29.96 -15.00
CA ASP A 229 -28.37 29.48 -14.50
C ASP A 229 -27.55 28.83 -15.62
N LEU A 230 -28.19 28.07 -16.52
CA LEU A 230 -27.52 27.48 -17.69
C LEU A 230 -26.95 28.57 -18.62
N ARG A 231 -27.73 29.61 -18.91
CA ARG A 231 -27.28 30.71 -19.78
C ARG A 231 -26.15 31.54 -19.17
N LEU A 232 -26.11 31.65 -17.84
CA LEU A 232 -25.08 32.37 -17.08
C LEU A 232 -23.76 31.59 -16.93
N GLN A 233 -23.71 30.32 -17.33
CA GLN A 233 -22.46 29.55 -17.29
C GLN A 233 -21.34 30.27 -18.08
N PRO A 234 -20.12 30.34 -17.53
CA PRO A 234 -18.96 30.82 -18.26
C PRO A 234 -18.74 30.01 -19.53
N SER A 235 -18.46 30.72 -20.63
CA SER A 235 -18.22 30.12 -21.94
C SER A 235 -17.11 30.86 -22.67
N ALA A 236 -16.37 30.11 -23.48
CA ALA A 236 -15.41 30.65 -24.44
C ALA A 236 -16.08 31.01 -25.79
N ASP A 237 -17.39 30.81 -25.95
CA ASP A 237 -18.13 31.15 -27.18
C ASP A 237 -18.22 32.67 -27.35
N PRO A 238 -17.52 33.28 -28.33
CA PRO A 238 -17.59 34.71 -28.56
C PRO A 238 -19.00 35.18 -28.97
N MET A 239 -19.82 34.28 -29.53
CA MET A 239 -21.17 34.58 -29.99
C MET A 239 -22.26 34.20 -28.97
N MET A 240 -21.90 33.50 -27.89
CA MET A 240 -22.83 33.00 -26.86
C MET A 240 -24.09 32.32 -27.45
N LYS A 241 -23.94 31.44 -28.44
CA LYS A 241 -25.10 30.81 -29.08
C LYS A 241 -25.79 29.81 -28.14
N ASP A 242 -27.12 29.84 -28.14
CA ASP A 242 -27.96 28.93 -27.34
C ASP A 242 -28.12 27.56 -28.00
N GLN A 243 -27.01 26.83 -28.09
CA GLN A 243 -26.97 25.42 -28.46
C GLN A 243 -26.14 24.66 -27.42
N TYR A 244 -26.72 23.63 -26.83
CA TYR A 244 -26.17 22.95 -25.67
C TYR A 244 -26.06 21.44 -25.92
N CYS A 245 -25.07 20.82 -25.29
CA CYS A 245 -24.82 19.38 -25.27
C CYS A 245 -25.10 18.85 -23.86
N VAL A 246 -25.72 17.66 -23.79
CA VAL A 246 -25.76 16.87 -22.55
C VAL A 246 -24.67 15.81 -22.63
N VAL A 247 -23.79 15.83 -21.63
CA VAL A 247 -22.60 14.97 -21.56
C VAL A 247 -22.71 14.09 -20.33
N ILE A 248 -22.71 12.78 -20.52
CA ILE A 248 -22.60 11.79 -19.43
C ILE A 248 -21.11 11.52 -19.18
N TRP A 249 -20.73 11.43 -17.91
CA TRP A 249 -19.38 11.13 -17.45
C TRP A 249 -19.31 9.74 -16.84
N ASN A 250 -18.18 9.05 -17.04
CA ASN A 250 -17.89 7.82 -16.33
C ASN A 250 -17.62 8.12 -14.85
N ASP A 251 -18.16 7.29 -13.96
CA ASP A 251 -17.93 7.36 -12.52
C ASP A 251 -17.36 6.06 -11.92
N ASP A 252 -17.17 5.01 -12.74
CA ASP A 252 -16.74 3.66 -12.34
C ASP A 252 -17.58 3.03 -11.20
N LYS A 253 -18.78 3.56 -10.92
CA LYS A 253 -19.70 3.06 -9.86
C LYS A 253 -20.88 2.31 -10.45
N HIS A 254 -21.49 2.85 -11.51
CA HIS A 254 -22.68 2.27 -12.11
C HIS A 254 -22.34 1.10 -13.04
N SER A 255 -23.19 0.08 -13.05
CA SER A 255 -23.03 -1.06 -13.95
C SER A 255 -23.41 -0.68 -15.39
N PHE A 256 -22.83 -1.40 -16.37
CA PHE A 256 -23.15 -1.20 -17.78
C PHE A 256 -24.66 -1.34 -18.07
N GLU A 257 -25.33 -2.30 -17.43
CA GLU A 257 -26.76 -2.55 -17.65
C GLU A 257 -27.63 -1.37 -17.20
N GLU A 258 -27.32 -0.76 -16.06
CA GLU A 258 -28.03 0.42 -15.54
C GLU A 258 -27.89 1.60 -16.52
N VAL A 259 -26.68 1.85 -17.01
CA VAL A 259 -26.40 2.92 -17.97
C VAL A 259 -27.09 2.66 -19.31
N ILE A 260 -27.05 1.42 -19.82
CA ILE A 260 -27.72 1.04 -21.07
C ILE A 260 -29.22 1.26 -20.98
N LYS A 261 -29.85 0.80 -19.89
CA LYS A 261 -31.29 0.97 -19.68
C LYS A 261 -31.67 2.45 -19.63
N LEU A 262 -30.94 3.25 -18.87
CA LEU A 262 -31.13 4.71 -18.79
C LEU A 262 -31.07 5.36 -20.18
N LEU A 263 -30.07 5.00 -20.99
CA LEU A 263 -29.91 5.54 -22.32
C LEU A 263 -31.09 5.17 -23.24
N CYS A 264 -31.57 3.93 -23.20
CA CYS A 264 -32.75 3.51 -23.94
C CYS A 264 -33.98 4.34 -23.55
N ASP A 265 -34.25 4.44 -22.25
CA ASP A 265 -35.44 5.10 -21.69
C ASP A 265 -35.44 6.61 -22.00
N MET A 266 -34.28 7.27 -21.97
CA MET A 266 -34.17 8.72 -22.11
C MET A 266 -33.99 9.21 -23.55
N THR A 267 -33.40 8.40 -24.42
CA THR A 267 -33.02 8.83 -25.79
C THR A 267 -33.79 8.12 -26.90
N ASN A 268 -34.68 7.16 -26.56
CA ASN A 268 -35.37 6.29 -27.53
C ASN A 268 -34.41 5.54 -28.48
N ARG A 269 -33.15 5.34 -28.05
CA ARG A 269 -32.16 4.55 -28.79
C ARG A 269 -32.44 3.07 -28.64
N THR A 270 -32.01 2.27 -29.62
CA THR A 270 -32.04 0.81 -29.46
C THR A 270 -31.04 0.38 -28.39
N ARG A 271 -31.26 -0.81 -27.82
CA ARG A 271 -30.33 -1.39 -26.84
C ARG A 271 -28.90 -1.54 -27.39
N GLU A 272 -28.77 -1.86 -28.67
CA GLU A 272 -27.48 -1.96 -29.38
C GLU A 272 -26.76 -0.60 -29.43
N GLU A 273 -27.48 0.46 -29.81
CA GLU A 273 -26.93 1.83 -29.84
C GLU A 273 -26.55 2.32 -28.44
N ALA A 274 -27.39 2.05 -27.44
CA ALA A 274 -27.12 2.38 -26.04
C ALA A 274 -25.90 1.61 -25.49
N THR A 275 -25.73 0.34 -25.87
CA THR A 275 -24.55 -0.47 -25.52
C THR A 275 -23.29 0.14 -26.12
N ALA A 276 -23.31 0.55 -27.39
CA ALA A 276 -22.17 1.20 -28.02
C ALA A 276 -21.81 2.53 -27.34
N VAL A 277 -22.80 3.29 -26.86
CA VAL A 277 -22.58 4.54 -26.09
C VAL A 277 -21.96 4.23 -24.72
N ALA A 278 -22.49 3.26 -23.98
CA ALA A 278 -21.95 2.85 -22.69
C ALA A 278 -20.48 2.40 -22.80
N ASN A 279 -20.14 1.63 -23.84
CA ASN A 279 -18.75 1.24 -24.11
C ASN A 279 -17.85 2.45 -24.38
N ARG A 280 -18.33 3.45 -25.14
CA ARG A 280 -17.54 4.68 -25.37
C ARG A 280 -17.37 5.53 -24.11
N ILE A 281 -18.36 5.52 -23.20
CA ILE A 281 -18.25 6.19 -21.90
C ILE A 281 -17.17 5.51 -21.06
N ASP A 282 -17.13 4.18 -20.97
CA ASP A 282 -16.06 3.47 -20.24
C ASP A 282 -14.69 3.66 -20.90
N GLU A 283 -14.60 3.55 -22.23
CA GLU A 283 -13.31 3.65 -22.95
C GLU A 283 -12.73 5.06 -22.89
N ASN A 284 -13.55 6.09 -23.19
CA ASN A 284 -13.06 7.45 -23.29
C ASN A 284 -13.15 8.19 -21.96
N GLY A 285 -14.17 7.90 -21.14
CA GLY A 285 -14.48 8.56 -19.86
C GLY A 285 -15.72 9.47 -19.90
N ARG A 286 -16.30 9.72 -21.08
CA ARG A 286 -17.52 10.52 -21.28
C ARG A 286 -18.11 10.35 -22.69
N GLU A 287 -19.36 10.75 -22.87
CA GLU A 287 -20.00 10.83 -24.20
C GLU A 287 -21.11 11.91 -24.26
N ILE A 288 -21.28 12.52 -25.44
CA ILE A 288 -22.38 13.44 -25.75
C ILE A 288 -23.61 12.62 -26.15
N ILE A 289 -24.67 12.70 -25.35
CA ILE A 289 -25.89 11.93 -25.61
C ILE A 289 -26.92 12.71 -26.43
N ASP A 290 -26.94 14.03 -26.34
CA ASP A 290 -27.83 14.91 -27.11
C ASP A 290 -27.21 16.30 -27.29
N MET A 291 -27.57 16.96 -28.39
CA MET A 291 -27.19 18.34 -28.69
C MET A 291 -28.40 19.07 -29.30
N ASN A 292 -28.91 20.09 -28.62
CA ASN A 292 -30.15 20.77 -29.00
C ASN A 292 -30.17 22.26 -28.58
N THR A 293 -31.09 23.03 -29.15
CA THR A 293 -31.39 24.42 -28.74
C THR A 293 -32.56 24.49 -27.74
N ASN A 294 -33.35 23.42 -27.60
CA ASN A 294 -34.43 23.31 -26.62
C ASN A 294 -33.86 23.01 -25.23
N VAL A 295 -33.62 24.06 -24.44
CA VAL A 295 -33.05 23.97 -23.08
C VAL A 295 -33.92 23.15 -22.14
N THR A 296 -35.24 23.28 -22.19
CA THR A 296 -36.17 22.58 -21.30
C THR A 296 -36.01 21.06 -21.42
N ARG A 297 -35.99 20.52 -22.64
CA ARG A 297 -35.79 19.08 -22.89
C ARG A 297 -34.43 18.60 -22.35
N LEU A 298 -33.38 19.39 -22.55
CA LEU A 298 -32.03 19.01 -22.10
C LEU A 298 -31.92 19.02 -20.57
N LEU A 299 -32.56 19.99 -19.91
CA LEU A 299 -32.63 20.06 -18.45
C LEU A 299 -33.42 18.89 -17.86
N GLU A 300 -34.60 18.57 -18.41
CA GLU A 300 -35.38 17.40 -18.00
C GLU A 300 -34.55 16.12 -18.11
N MET A 301 -33.86 15.93 -19.25
CA MET A 301 -33.03 14.76 -19.47
C MET A 301 -31.87 14.66 -18.47
N ALA A 302 -31.14 15.76 -18.26
CA ALA A 302 -30.02 15.77 -17.32
C ALA A 302 -30.47 15.61 -15.86
N GLN A 303 -31.63 16.17 -15.49
CA GLN A 303 -32.23 15.98 -14.16
C GLN A 303 -32.62 14.52 -13.93
N SER A 304 -33.19 13.83 -14.92
CA SER A 304 -33.48 12.39 -14.82
C SER A 304 -32.22 11.55 -14.63
N ILE A 305 -31.12 11.88 -15.32
CA ILE A 305 -29.83 11.20 -15.14
C ILE A 305 -29.25 11.48 -13.74
N THR A 306 -29.40 12.71 -13.24
CA THR A 306 -28.94 13.08 -11.89
C THR A 306 -29.71 12.34 -10.79
N HIS A 307 -30.98 11.98 -11.01
CA HIS A 307 -31.79 11.24 -10.01
C HIS A 307 -31.26 9.85 -9.69
N ILE A 308 -30.47 9.25 -10.58
CA ILE A 308 -29.79 7.98 -10.33
C ILE A 308 -28.34 8.16 -9.85
N ASP A 309 -27.93 9.39 -9.50
CA ASP A 309 -26.57 9.75 -9.06
C ASP A 309 -25.47 9.50 -10.13
N LEU A 310 -25.84 9.44 -11.42
CA LEU A 310 -24.87 9.36 -12.52
C LEU A 310 -24.40 10.76 -12.93
N GLY A 311 -23.09 10.92 -13.07
CA GLY A 311 -22.47 12.20 -13.41
C GLY A 311 -22.89 12.73 -14.79
N VAL A 312 -23.51 13.91 -14.85
CA VAL A 312 -23.96 14.54 -16.10
C VAL A 312 -23.76 16.05 -16.07
N THR A 313 -23.45 16.65 -17.22
CA THR A 313 -23.33 18.11 -17.39
C THR A 313 -24.09 18.58 -18.62
N ILE A 314 -24.66 19.78 -18.54
CA ILE A 314 -25.13 20.53 -19.71
C ILE A 314 -24.15 21.65 -19.99
N ARG A 315 -23.64 21.71 -21.22
CA ARG A 315 -22.58 22.64 -21.65
C ARG A 315 -22.90 23.23 -23.01
N ARG A 316 -22.42 24.44 -23.32
CA ARG A 316 -22.55 24.96 -24.69
C ARG A 316 -21.81 24.06 -25.67
N ALA A 317 -22.40 23.89 -26.85
CA ALA A 317 -21.86 23.03 -27.90
C ALA A 317 -20.49 23.53 -28.37
N TYR A 318 -20.27 24.85 -28.38
CA TYR A 318 -18.97 25.46 -28.69
C TYR A 318 -17.86 25.01 -27.72
N ASP A 319 -18.10 25.08 -26.41
CA ASP A 319 -17.12 24.69 -25.39
C ASP A 319 -16.85 23.18 -25.45
N THR A 320 -17.90 22.38 -25.59
CA THR A 320 -17.78 20.92 -25.72
C THR A 320 -16.94 20.53 -26.95
N PHE A 321 -17.13 21.22 -28.07
CA PHE A 321 -16.32 21.02 -29.27
C PHE A 321 -14.86 21.40 -29.03
N ARG A 322 -14.58 22.53 -28.38
CA ARG A 322 -13.19 22.92 -28.02
C ARG A 322 -12.51 21.93 -27.09
N GLU A 323 -13.26 21.31 -26.18
CA GLU A 323 -12.73 20.24 -25.34
C GLU A 323 -12.32 19.04 -26.21
N GLN A 324 -13.14 18.63 -27.18
CA GLN A 324 -12.76 17.56 -28.13
C GLN A 324 -11.53 17.93 -28.97
N VAL A 325 -11.37 19.22 -29.34
CA VAL A 325 -10.12 19.71 -29.97
C VAL A 325 -8.93 19.56 -29.00
N SER A 326 -9.13 19.87 -27.72
CA SER A 326 -8.09 19.73 -26.68
C SER A 326 -7.65 18.27 -26.49
N GLU A 327 -8.56 17.31 -26.59
CA GLU A 327 -8.21 15.87 -26.63
C GLU A 327 -7.29 15.56 -27.82
N VAL A 328 -7.58 16.07 -29.01
CA VAL A 328 -6.73 15.85 -30.20
C VAL A 328 -5.37 16.52 -30.05
N ILE A 329 -5.29 17.69 -29.41
CA ILE A 329 -4.02 18.35 -29.11
C ILE A 329 -3.19 17.52 -28.12
N ILE A 330 -3.80 17.00 -27.06
CA ILE A 330 -3.11 16.14 -26.09
C ILE A 330 -2.65 14.83 -26.77
N GLU A 331 -3.47 14.25 -27.64
CA GLU A 331 -3.09 13.11 -28.48
C GLU A 331 -1.89 13.43 -29.38
N TRP A 332 -1.90 14.61 -30.01
CA TRP A 332 -0.80 15.09 -30.85
C TRP A 332 0.49 15.31 -30.05
N LEU A 333 0.41 15.92 -28.86
CA LEU A 333 1.56 16.09 -27.98
C LEU A 333 2.14 14.72 -27.56
N LEU A 334 1.27 13.77 -27.21
CA LEU A 334 1.69 12.40 -26.91
C LEU A 334 2.37 11.75 -28.13
N ASP A 335 1.83 11.95 -29.33
CA ASP A 335 2.43 11.44 -30.56
C ASP A 335 3.82 12.03 -30.81
N LEU A 336 4.03 13.32 -30.54
CA LEU A 336 5.34 13.95 -30.63
C LEU A 336 6.35 13.32 -29.65
N THR A 337 5.94 12.93 -28.44
CA THR A 337 6.85 12.21 -27.51
C THR A 337 7.27 10.82 -28.03
N ARG A 338 6.50 10.26 -28.96
CA ARG A 338 6.74 8.96 -29.62
C ARG A 338 7.37 9.10 -31.01
N SER A 339 7.50 10.33 -31.50
CA SER A 339 8.05 10.65 -32.82
C SER A 339 9.54 10.99 -32.75
N ARG A 340 10.19 11.05 -33.93
CA ARG A 340 11.62 11.38 -34.07
C ARG A 340 11.85 12.49 -35.09
N LEU A 341 12.95 13.23 -34.94
CA LEU A 341 13.49 14.18 -35.92
C LEU A 341 14.76 13.58 -36.52
N GLY A 342 14.70 13.08 -37.75
CA GLY A 342 15.75 12.20 -38.26
C GLY A 342 16.00 11.02 -37.32
N THR A 343 17.24 10.79 -36.93
CA THR A 343 17.63 9.73 -35.98
C THR A 343 17.46 10.13 -34.51
N ASP A 344 17.17 11.40 -34.21
CA ASP A 344 17.06 11.92 -32.84
C ASP A 344 15.62 11.83 -32.33
N TYR A 345 15.42 11.08 -31.25
CA TYR A 345 14.13 10.84 -30.62
C TYR A 345 13.91 11.67 -29.34
N MET A 346 14.89 12.51 -28.95
CA MET A 346 14.87 13.31 -27.72
C MET A 346 14.43 14.76 -27.98
N ILE A 347 14.84 15.35 -29.12
CA ILE A 347 14.60 16.77 -29.43
C ILE A 347 13.12 17.17 -29.24
N LEU A 348 12.18 16.35 -29.73
CA LEU A 348 10.75 16.68 -29.63
C LEU A 348 10.25 16.68 -28.17
N ARG A 349 10.76 15.76 -27.36
CA ARG A 349 10.46 15.71 -25.92
C ARG A 349 11.09 16.88 -25.17
N GLU A 350 12.30 17.27 -25.53
CA GLU A 350 12.97 18.47 -24.96
C GLU A 350 12.17 19.75 -25.27
N VAL A 351 11.64 19.88 -26.50
CA VAL A 351 10.76 21.00 -26.87
C VAL A 351 9.47 21.02 -26.03
N ILE A 352 8.83 19.85 -25.86
CA ILE A 352 7.63 19.73 -25.02
C ILE A 352 7.94 20.07 -23.56
N ALA A 353 9.03 19.51 -23.01
CA ALA A 353 9.46 19.78 -21.64
C ALA A 353 9.71 21.28 -21.41
N ALA A 354 10.42 21.94 -22.33
CA ALA A 354 10.72 23.36 -22.24
C ALA A 354 9.45 24.23 -22.24
N GLU A 355 8.45 23.92 -23.08
CA GLU A 355 7.21 24.70 -23.12
C GLU A 355 6.22 24.36 -21.98
N LEU A 356 6.24 23.12 -21.46
CA LEU A 356 5.52 22.75 -20.23
C LEU A 356 6.06 23.54 -19.02
N MET A 357 7.38 23.69 -18.92
CA MET A 357 8.06 24.41 -17.84
C MET A 357 8.09 25.93 -18.04
N SER A 358 7.60 26.44 -19.18
CA SER A 358 7.54 27.88 -19.42
C SER A 358 6.20 28.49 -18.97
N PRO A 359 6.16 29.79 -18.64
CA PRO A 359 4.92 30.46 -18.27
C PRO A 359 3.89 30.46 -19.42
N ARG A 360 2.61 30.34 -19.05
CA ARG A 360 1.48 30.51 -19.97
C ARG A 360 1.56 31.89 -20.64
N ARG A 361 1.50 31.95 -21.97
CA ARG A 361 1.53 33.23 -22.72
C ARG A 361 0.10 33.75 -22.79
N ARG A 362 -0.17 34.91 -22.19
CA ARG A 362 -1.49 35.57 -22.32
C ARG A 362 -1.45 36.50 -23.54
N ASP A 363 -2.10 36.10 -24.62
CA ASP A 363 -2.41 37.03 -25.70
C ASP A 363 -3.52 37.99 -25.27
N SER A 364 -3.51 39.21 -25.79
CA SER A 364 -4.50 40.26 -25.48
C SER A 364 -5.96 39.91 -25.83
N GLY A 365 -6.20 38.74 -26.45
CA GLY A 365 -7.51 38.18 -26.78
C GLY A 365 -7.95 36.99 -25.92
N SER A 366 -7.18 36.58 -24.90
CA SER A 366 -7.63 35.54 -23.97
C SER A 366 -8.92 36.00 -23.28
N TYR A 367 -10.02 35.30 -23.56
CA TYR A 367 -11.31 35.49 -22.89
C TYR A 367 -11.10 35.55 -21.37
N ASN A 368 -11.86 36.41 -20.67
CA ASN A 368 -11.72 36.59 -19.22
C ASN A 368 -11.77 35.22 -18.52
N ALA A 369 -10.61 34.73 -18.06
CA ALA A 369 -10.51 33.42 -17.45
C ALA A 369 -11.47 33.32 -16.25
N ASN A 370 -12.09 32.16 -16.09
CA ASN A 370 -13.04 31.89 -15.01
C ASN A 370 -12.39 32.27 -13.65
N ALA A 371 -13.12 33.00 -12.81
CA ALA A 371 -12.60 33.50 -11.54
C ALA A 371 -12.06 32.36 -10.64
N HIS A 372 -12.69 31.18 -10.67
CA HIS A 372 -12.24 29.99 -9.92
C HIS A 372 -10.93 29.40 -10.46
N ALA A 373 -10.74 29.39 -11.77
CA ALA A 373 -9.49 28.97 -12.42
C ALA A 373 -8.30 29.87 -12.02
N ILE A 374 -8.54 31.18 -11.92
CA ILE A 374 -7.52 32.16 -11.53
C ILE A 374 -7.10 32.01 -10.06
N LEU A 375 -8.03 31.68 -9.16
CA LEU A 375 -7.74 31.59 -7.72
C LEU A 375 -6.71 30.50 -7.41
N SER A 376 -6.80 29.35 -8.07
CA SER A 376 -5.90 28.20 -7.83
C SER A 376 -4.44 28.46 -8.24
N LEU A 377 -4.21 29.33 -9.24
CA LEU A 377 -2.87 29.67 -9.74
C LEU A 377 -2.24 30.88 -9.05
N LYS A 378 -3.04 31.77 -8.44
CA LYS A 378 -2.55 32.99 -7.76
C LYS A 378 -1.63 32.70 -6.57
N GLU A 379 -1.79 31.55 -5.95
CA GLU A 379 -1.00 31.11 -4.79
C GLU A 379 0.37 30.55 -5.19
N ILE A 380 0.60 30.30 -6.48
CA ILE A 380 1.83 29.70 -7.00
C ILE A 380 2.74 30.80 -7.52
N PRO A 381 3.96 30.94 -7.01
CA PRO A 381 4.91 31.92 -7.53
C PRO A 381 5.41 31.49 -8.91
N ASN A 382 5.27 32.37 -9.91
CA ASN A 382 5.70 32.15 -11.31
C ASN A 382 5.21 30.82 -11.91
N PRO A 383 3.88 30.61 -12.03
CA PRO A 383 3.33 29.34 -12.45
C PRO A 383 3.72 29.02 -13.91
N ALA A 384 4.17 27.79 -14.13
CA ALA A 384 4.38 27.23 -15.46
C ALA A 384 3.06 26.64 -16.00
N ARG A 385 3.01 26.34 -17.30
CA ARG A 385 1.86 25.62 -17.90
C ARG A 385 1.63 24.28 -17.22
N LEU A 386 2.70 23.60 -16.83
CA LEU A 386 2.65 22.32 -16.14
C LEU A 386 1.88 22.38 -14.81
N ASP A 387 2.05 23.44 -14.03
CA ASP A 387 1.31 23.63 -12.77
C ASP A 387 -0.21 23.69 -13.03
N ALA A 388 -0.61 24.44 -14.06
CA ALA A 388 -2.01 24.55 -14.46
C ALA A 388 -2.56 23.21 -14.98
N LEU A 389 -1.79 22.46 -15.76
CA LEU A 389 -2.20 21.15 -16.25
C LEU A 389 -2.38 20.12 -15.13
N PHE A 390 -1.53 20.15 -14.10
CA PHE A 390 -1.74 19.31 -12.92
C PHE A 390 -3.03 19.65 -12.17
N LEU A 391 -3.32 20.94 -12.00
CA LEU A 391 -4.54 21.40 -11.33
C LEU A 391 -5.80 21.12 -12.15
N TYR A 392 -5.73 21.29 -13.48
CA TYR A 392 -6.86 21.06 -14.39
C TYR A 392 -7.04 19.59 -14.76
N HIS A 393 -6.22 18.69 -14.22
CA HIS A 393 -6.33 17.26 -14.50
C HIS A 393 -7.73 16.71 -14.17
N THR A 394 -8.41 17.26 -13.15
CA THR A 394 -9.78 16.86 -12.80
C THR A 394 -10.84 17.25 -13.84
N ARG A 395 -10.60 18.33 -14.60
CA ARG A 395 -11.47 18.83 -15.68
C ARG A 395 -11.42 17.94 -16.93
N LEU A 396 -10.37 17.13 -17.07
CA LEU A 396 -10.23 16.13 -18.14
C LEU A 396 -11.01 14.85 -17.83
N TRP A 397 -11.27 14.04 -18.86
CA TRP A 397 -11.83 12.69 -18.78
C TRP A 397 -10.74 11.61 -18.96
N LYS A 398 -11.09 10.34 -18.72
CA LYS A 398 -10.20 9.17 -18.68
C LYS A 398 -9.07 9.22 -19.72
N LYS A 399 -9.39 9.28 -21.01
CA LYS A 399 -8.39 9.15 -22.08
C LYS A 399 -7.37 10.31 -22.16
N PRO A 400 -7.76 11.60 -22.15
CA PRO A 400 -6.80 12.70 -22.02
C PRO A 400 -5.98 12.67 -20.72
N ARG A 401 -6.58 12.31 -19.58
CA ARG A 401 -5.85 12.18 -18.29
C ARG A 401 -4.70 11.18 -18.41
N LEU A 402 -4.96 10.02 -18.98
CA LEU A 402 -3.96 8.98 -19.21
C LEU A 402 -2.86 9.46 -20.17
N SER A 403 -3.25 10.13 -21.26
CA SER A 403 -2.31 10.69 -22.23
C SER A 403 -1.38 11.75 -21.60
N CYS A 404 -1.90 12.61 -20.73
CA CYS A 404 -1.09 13.58 -19.99
C CYS A 404 -0.06 12.90 -19.07
N LYS A 405 -0.47 11.87 -18.30
CA LYS A 405 0.45 11.08 -17.48
C LYS A 405 1.58 10.47 -18.33
N GLU A 406 1.26 9.99 -19.53
CA GLU A 406 2.26 9.46 -20.44
C GLU A 406 3.25 10.51 -20.94
N ILE A 407 2.75 11.71 -21.26
CA ILE A 407 3.60 12.84 -21.63
C ILE A 407 4.55 13.17 -20.46
N TYR A 408 4.05 13.25 -19.23
CA TYR A 408 4.88 13.55 -18.05
C TYR A 408 5.93 12.48 -17.78
N ALA A 409 5.57 11.19 -17.91
CA ALA A 409 6.51 10.08 -17.81
C ALA A 409 7.61 10.17 -18.88
N SER A 410 7.28 10.61 -20.11
CA SER A 410 8.28 10.83 -21.15
C SER A 410 9.26 11.97 -20.81
N VAL A 411 8.79 13.02 -20.11
CA VAL A 411 9.62 14.17 -19.70
C VAL A 411 10.59 13.79 -18.59
N ILE A 412 10.14 13.06 -17.56
CA ILE A 412 11.04 12.63 -16.47
C ILE A 412 12.12 11.64 -16.93
N SER A 413 11.90 10.96 -18.07
CA SER A 413 12.89 10.06 -18.69
C SER A 413 14.01 10.78 -19.46
N LEU A 414 13.93 12.10 -19.63
CA LEU A 414 14.91 12.87 -20.42
C LEU A 414 16.25 13.04 -19.70
N SER A 415 16.21 13.49 -18.45
CA SER A 415 17.39 13.65 -17.62
C SER A 415 17.00 13.79 -16.14
N SER A 416 17.97 13.60 -15.25
CA SER A 416 17.79 13.86 -13.81
C SER A 416 17.31 15.29 -13.53
N GLU A 417 17.80 16.29 -14.28
CA GLU A 417 17.38 17.69 -14.11
C GLU A 417 15.88 17.90 -14.44
N HIS A 418 15.40 17.31 -15.54
CA HIS A 418 13.97 17.36 -15.89
C HIS A 418 13.11 16.63 -14.86
N LYS A 419 13.57 15.46 -14.38
CA LYS A 419 12.90 14.69 -13.32
C LYS A 419 12.74 15.53 -12.04
N LEU A 420 13.82 16.17 -11.57
CA LEU A 420 13.78 17.04 -10.39
C LEU A 420 12.92 18.28 -10.59
N SER A 421 12.99 18.93 -11.76
CA SER A 421 12.18 20.11 -12.08
C SER A 421 10.68 19.78 -12.08
N LEU A 422 10.28 18.71 -12.77
CA LEU A 422 8.89 18.26 -12.80
C LEU A 422 8.38 17.90 -11.39
N ALA A 423 9.21 17.23 -10.59
CA ALA A 423 8.87 16.90 -9.22
C ALA A 423 8.69 18.16 -8.33
N GLY A 424 9.49 19.20 -8.55
CA GLY A 424 9.34 20.49 -7.87
C GLY A 424 8.01 21.17 -8.19
N HIS A 425 7.61 21.20 -9.47
CA HIS A 425 6.29 21.68 -9.89
C HIS A 425 5.17 20.85 -9.26
N PHE A 426 5.26 19.52 -9.34
CA PHE A 426 4.28 18.61 -8.74
C PHE A 426 4.14 18.82 -7.22
N ALA A 427 5.25 18.96 -6.49
CA ALA A 427 5.26 19.23 -5.05
C ALA A 427 4.68 20.59 -4.66
N ASN A 428 4.76 21.60 -5.55
CA ASN A 428 4.18 22.92 -5.32
C ASN A 428 2.65 22.89 -5.35
N VAL A 429 2.07 22.17 -6.30
CA VAL A 429 0.61 22.05 -6.46
C VAL A 429 0.01 20.87 -5.68
N TYR A 430 0.84 20.03 -5.09
CA TYR A 430 0.42 18.80 -4.41
C TYR A 430 -0.75 18.97 -3.43
N PRO A 431 -0.78 19.99 -2.56
CA PRO A 431 -1.92 20.18 -1.65
C PRO A 431 -3.26 20.31 -2.38
N ARG A 432 -3.27 21.04 -3.50
CA ARG A 432 -4.47 21.22 -4.34
C ARG A 432 -4.82 19.96 -5.13
N ILE A 433 -3.83 19.17 -5.53
CA ILE A 433 -4.07 17.84 -6.10
C ILE A 433 -4.80 16.95 -5.08
N ILE A 434 -4.39 17.00 -3.81
CA ILE A 434 -5.01 16.21 -2.74
C ILE A 434 -6.40 16.71 -2.39
N ASP A 435 -6.65 18.03 -2.35
CA ASP A 435 -8.00 18.61 -2.24
C ASP A 435 -8.92 17.99 -3.28
N ALA A 436 -8.51 18.07 -4.54
CA ALA A 436 -9.29 17.61 -5.67
C ALA A 436 -9.52 16.09 -5.60
N TYR A 437 -8.49 15.29 -5.31
CA TYR A 437 -8.59 13.83 -5.20
C TYR A 437 -9.52 13.37 -4.07
N LEU A 438 -9.41 13.98 -2.89
CA LEU A 438 -10.19 13.58 -1.73
C LEU A 438 -11.65 14.04 -1.81
N LEU A 439 -11.90 15.24 -2.37
CA LEU A 439 -13.19 15.93 -2.22
C LEU A 439 -14.01 16.02 -3.51
N VAL A 440 -13.38 16.01 -4.69
CA VAL A 440 -14.04 16.39 -5.96
C VAL A 440 -13.91 15.33 -7.06
N ASP A 441 -12.81 14.59 -7.12
CA ASP A 441 -12.48 13.77 -8.29
C ASP A 441 -13.47 12.62 -8.50
N ARG A 442 -14.17 12.69 -9.65
CA ARG A 442 -15.16 11.71 -10.11
C ARG A 442 -14.56 10.35 -10.45
N GLU A 443 -13.38 10.36 -11.07
CA GLU A 443 -12.71 9.16 -11.59
C GLU A 443 -11.37 9.03 -10.88
N ALA A 444 -11.43 8.76 -9.57
CA ALA A 444 -10.28 8.81 -8.67
C ALA A 444 -9.15 7.87 -9.11
N GLU A 445 -9.46 6.76 -9.79
CA GLU A 445 -8.47 5.80 -10.28
C GLU A 445 -7.55 6.41 -11.36
N THR A 446 -8.05 7.32 -12.20
CA THR A 446 -7.26 8.03 -13.21
C THR A 446 -6.66 9.35 -12.72
N SER A 447 -6.81 9.66 -11.42
CA SER A 447 -6.32 10.89 -10.81
C SER A 447 -4.81 11.07 -10.94
N ILE A 448 -4.35 12.32 -11.09
CA ILE A 448 -2.93 12.67 -11.16
C ILE A 448 -2.19 12.37 -9.85
N LYS A 449 -2.91 12.23 -8.73
CA LYS A 449 -2.37 11.81 -7.43
C LYS A 449 -1.47 10.58 -7.54
N TYR A 450 -1.86 9.57 -8.31
CA TYR A 450 -1.06 8.34 -8.48
C TYR A 450 0.27 8.53 -9.22
N PHE A 451 0.49 9.69 -9.85
CA PHE A 451 1.80 10.04 -10.41
C PHE A 451 2.86 10.28 -9.32
N ALA A 452 2.43 10.52 -8.07
CA ALA A 452 3.33 10.60 -6.91
C ALA A 452 4.22 9.37 -6.77
N LEU A 453 3.73 8.17 -7.13
CA LEU A 453 4.53 6.94 -7.06
C LEU A 453 5.76 6.99 -7.97
N GLN A 454 5.70 7.70 -9.10
CA GLN A 454 6.83 7.85 -10.03
C GLN A 454 7.87 8.87 -9.57
N LEU A 455 7.58 9.62 -8.49
CA LEU A 455 8.41 10.72 -8.01
C LEU A 455 8.89 10.49 -6.57
N PHE A 456 8.00 10.07 -5.67
CA PHE A 456 8.26 10.03 -4.23
C PHE A 456 8.99 8.77 -3.76
N THR A 457 9.08 7.74 -4.60
CA THR A 457 9.91 6.55 -4.34
C THR A 457 11.32 6.69 -4.89
N VAL A 458 11.57 7.67 -5.77
CA VAL A 458 12.91 7.94 -6.31
C VAL A 458 13.75 8.69 -5.25
N PRO A 459 14.85 8.11 -4.73
CA PRO A 459 15.61 8.65 -3.61
C PRO A 459 16.08 10.10 -3.79
N SER A 460 16.62 10.46 -4.96
CA SER A 460 17.11 11.81 -5.26
C SER A 460 15.99 12.83 -5.31
N VAL A 461 14.83 12.44 -5.87
CA VAL A 461 13.64 13.27 -5.98
C VAL A 461 12.98 13.46 -4.61
N ALA A 462 12.80 12.39 -3.84
CA ALA A 462 12.25 12.42 -2.49
C ALA A 462 13.03 13.40 -1.60
N LEU A 463 14.36 13.30 -1.60
CA LEU A 463 15.22 14.24 -0.88
C LEU A 463 15.01 15.69 -1.35
N HIS A 464 14.93 15.91 -2.66
CA HIS A 464 14.74 17.23 -3.25
C HIS A 464 13.41 17.87 -2.83
N VAL A 465 12.28 17.15 -2.96
CA VAL A 465 10.95 17.69 -2.63
C VAL A 465 10.76 17.89 -1.13
N VAL A 466 11.36 17.03 -0.29
CA VAL A 466 11.33 17.19 1.17
C VAL A 466 12.13 18.43 1.60
N ARG A 467 13.35 18.59 1.07
CA ARG A 467 14.25 19.68 1.47
C ARG A 467 13.80 21.04 0.94
N ASN A 468 13.41 21.12 -0.33
CA ASN A 468 13.15 22.39 -1.00
C ASN A 468 11.68 22.81 -0.99
N HIS A 469 10.74 21.86 -0.92
CA HIS A 469 9.30 22.13 -0.99
C HIS A 469 8.55 21.81 0.32
N LYS A 470 9.25 21.36 1.37
CA LYS A 470 8.70 21.03 2.71
C LYS A 470 7.52 20.06 2.64
N LEU A 471 7.59 19.10 1.71
CA LEU A 471 6.44 18.27 1.37
C LEU A 471 5.91 17.41 2.54
N ILE A 472 6.80 16.86 3.38
CA ILE A 472 6.40 16.14 4.61
C ILE A 472 5.55 17.04 5.51
N SER A 473 6.00 18.26 5.80
CA SER A 473 5.26 19.21 6.64
C SER A 473 3.89 19.56 6.07
N ARG A 474 3.81 19.73 4.74
CA ARG A 474 2.54 19.99 4.04
C ARG A 474 1.58 18.80 4.14
N LEU A 475 2.08 17.58 3.92
CA LEU A 475 1.30 16.34 4.05
C LEU A 475 0.74 16.16 5.46
N LEU A 476 1.56 16.36 6.49
CA LEU A 476 1.13 16.27 7.89
C LEU A 476 0.04 17.30 8.23
N ALA A 477 0.16 18.51 7.70
CA ALA A 477 -0.85 19.56 7.84
C ALA A 477 -2.16 19.23 7.12
N ILE A 478 -2.09 18.66 5.91
CA ILE A 478 -3.27 18.19 5.15
C ILE A 478 -3.97 17.07 5.91
N ILE A 479 -3.23 16.08 6.41
CA ILE A 479 -3.80 14.98 7.22
C ILE A 479 -4.51 15.55 8.45
N ALA A 480 -3.87 16.47 9.18
CA ALA A 480 -4.47 17.11 10.35
C ALA A 480 -5.77 17.86 10.01
N ALA A 481 -5.74 18.73 9.00
CA ALA A 481 -6.91 19.51 8.57
C ALA A 481 -8.05 18.62 8.05
N PHE A 482 -7.73 17.60 7.25
CA PHE A 482 -8.71 16.68 6.67
C PHE A 482 -9.46 15.90 7.75
N PHE A 483 -8.76 15.28 8.70
CA PHE A 483 -9.42 14.48 9.74
C PHE A 483 -10.09 15.31 10.83
N THR A 484 -9.68 16.55 11.03
CA THR A 484 -10.41 17.53 11.87
C THR A 484 -11.53 18.24 11.11
N ASN A 485 -11.87 17.74 9.92
CA ASN A 485 -12.95 18.22 9.05
C ASN A 485 -12.89 19.73 8.75
N GLN A 486 -11.67 20.29 8.68
CA GLN A 486 -11.43 21.68 8.31
C GLN A 486 -11.45 21.82 6.78
N ILE A 487 -12.67 21.75 6.24
CA ILE A 487 -12.93 21.79 4.80
C ILE A 487 -13.89 22.94 4.52
N SER A 488 -13.50 23.85 3.63
CA SER A 488 -14.31 25.00 3.19
C SER A 488 -14.26 25.08 1.68
N ASP A 489 -15.43 25.20 1.05
CA ASP A 489 -15.57 25.28 -0.41
C ASP A 489 -14.81 24.18 -1.16
N LYS A 490 -14.87 22.94 -0.65
CA LYS A 490 -14.17 21.76 -1.19
C LYS A 490 -12.64 21.89 -1.23
N HIS A 491 -12.09 22.73 -0.34
CA HIS A 491 -10.67 22.86 -0.09
C HIS A 491 -10.36 22.52 1.36
N ILE A 492 -9.25 21.82 1.57
CA ILE A 492 -8.72 21.57 2.90
C ILE A 492 -8.04 22.86 3.36
N VAL A 493 -8.42 23.36 4.54
CA VAL A 493 -7.87 24.60 5.08
C VAL A 493 -6.38 24.39 5.39
N TYR A 494 -5.54 25.24 4.80
CA TYR A 494 -4.09 25.22 5.01
C TYR A 494 -3.56 26.62 5.37
N PRO A 495 -2.78 26.76 6.45
CA PRO A 495 -2.44 25.75 7.46
C PRO A 495 -3.67 25.37 8.33
N PRO A 496 -3.67 24.20 8.99
CA PRO A 496 -4.74 23.80 9.90
C PRO A 496 -4.87 24.79 11.07
N GLN A 497 -6.11 25.09 11.44
CA GLN A 497 -6.48 25.81 12.65
C GLN A 497 -6.34 24.89 13.87
N ALA A 498 -6.04 25.50 15.03
CA ALA A 498 -5.68 24.76 16.25
C ALA A 498 -6.88 24.22 17.04
N ASP A 499 -8.09 24.67 16.74
CA ASP A 499 -9.36 24.33 17.41
C ASP A 499 -10.10 23.14 16.79
N GLY A 500 -9.60 22.58 15.69
CA GLY A 500 -10.20 21.42 15.03
C GLY A 500 -10.26 20.21 15.95
N LYS A 501 -11.48 19.69 16.20
CA LYS A 501 -11.72 18.46 16.95
C LYS A 501 -11.95 17.29 15.98
N LEU A 502 -11.49 16.09 16.36
CA LEU A 502 -11.77 14.88 15.60
C LEU A 502 -13.22 14.42 15.83
N ASP A 503 -13.90 14.12 14.74
CA ASP A 503 -15.18 13.42 14.75
C ASP A 503 -15.03 12.15 13.89
N VAL A 504 -15.12 10.98 14.51
CA VAL A 504 -14.96 9.69 13.83
C VAL A 504 -16.13 9.34 12.91
N GLU A 505 -17.27 10.02 13.06
CA GLU A 505 -18.45 9.87 12.20
C GLU A 505 -18.43 10.83 11.01
N SER A 506 -17.46 11.74 10.96
CA SER A 506 -17.31 12.71 9.88
C SER A 506 -16.95 12.04 8.54
N PRO A 507 -17.30 12.66 7.39
CA PRO A 507 -17.01 12.12 6.07
C PRO A 507 -15.54 11.70 5.83
N PRO A 508 -14.52 12.43 6.35
CA PRO A 508 -13.11 12.01 6.26
C PRO A 508 -12.80 10.58 6.70
N PHE A 509 -13.43 10.09 7.78
CA PHE A 509 -13.23 8.72 8.27
C PHE A 509 -13.94 7.67 7.42
N LYS A 510 -15.08 8.01 6.81
CA LYS A 510 -15.88 7.10 5.99
C LYS A 510 -15.27 6.84 4.62
N SER A 511 -14.42 7.73 4.12
CA SER A 511 -13.75 7.60 2.83
C SER A 511 -12.48 6.76 2.93
N LYS A 512 -12.29 5.77 2.05
CA LYS A 512 -11.00 5.05 1.92
C LYS A 512 -9.93 5.84 1.14
N ARG A 513 -10.29 6.99 0.56
CA ARG A 513 -9.39 7.80 -0.29
C ARG A 513 -8.24 8.43 0.49
N PHE A 514 -8.23 8.45 1.83
CA PHE A 514 -7.09 8.97 2.59
C PHE A 514 -5.88 8.02 2.58
N MET A 515 -6.07 6.70 2.40
CA MET A 515 -5.00 5.71 2.56
C MET A 515 -3.80 5.97 1.63
N PRO A 516 -4.02 6.35 0.35
CA PRO A 516 -2.90 6.68 -0.53
C PRO A 516 -2.14 7.93 -0.09
N VAL A 517 -2.74 8.87 0.65
CA VAL A 517 -2.04 10.07 1.17
C VAL A 517 -1.03 9.69 2.27
N PHE A 518 -1.40 8.79 3.18
CA PHE A 518 -0.45 8.21 4.14
C PHE A 518 0.64 7.39 3.43
N SER A 519 0.28 6.69 2.35
CA SER A 519 1.24 5.92 1.55
C SER A 519 2.29 6.83 0.91
N ASP A 520 1.88 7.99 0.38
CA ASP A 520 2.80 8.99 -0.19
C ASP A 520 3.76 9.54 0.87
N LEU A 521 3.26 9.84 2.07
CA LEU A 521 4.09 10.23 3.21
C LEU A 521 5.09 9.12 3.59
N ARG A 522 4.63 7.87 3.62
CA ARG A 522 5.49 6.71 3.90
C ARG A 522 6.60 6.56 2.86
N TYR A 523 6.29 6.66 1.56
CA TYR A 523 7.28 6.53 0.49
C TYR A 523 8.40 7.56 0.62
N LEU A 524 8.04 8.83 0.90
CA LEU A 524 9.03 9.88 1.16
C LEU A 524 9.90 9.54 2.38
N CYS A 525 9.29 9.14 3.50
CA CYS A 525 10.00 8.90 4.75
C CYS A 525 10.82 7.60 4.76
N HIS A 526 10.52 6.63 3.88
CA HIS A 526 11.25 5.37 3.80
C HIS A 526 12.62 5.51 3.13
N THR A 527 12.80 6.55 2.29
CA THR A 527 14.07 6.82 1.62
C THR A 527 15.18 7.12 2.63
N GLN A 528 16.33 6.44 2.55
CA GLN A 528 17.45 6.59 3.49
C GLN A 528 17.94 8.04 3.65
N SER A 529 18.02 8.79 2.55
CA SER A 529 18.45 10.20 2.58
C SER A 529 17.46 11.11 3.33
N VAL A 530 16.17 10.81 3.25
CA VAL A 530 15.11 11.49 3.99
C VAL A 530 15.08 11.05 5.45
N GLN A 531 15.30 9.76 5.75
CA GLN A 531 15.47 9.27 7.12
C GLN A 531 16.59 10.02 7.86
N GLY A 532 17.73 10.26 7.19
CA GLY A 532 18.79 11.09 7.75
C GLY A 532 18.38 12.53 8.06
N LEU A 533 17.47 13.13 7.27
CA LEU A 533 16.90 14.45 7.56
C LEU A 533 15.94 14.41 8.76
N ILE A 534 15.09 13.38 8.85
CA ILE A 534 14.14 13.19 9.95
C ILE A 534 14.88 13.05 11.28
N ALA A 535 15.93 12.22 11.32
CA ALA A 535 16.71 11.97 12.53
C ALA A 535 17.42 13.23 13.06
N ARG A 536 17.93 14.07 12.15
CA ARG A 536 18.77 15.24 12.50
C ARG A 536 17.99 16.53 12.73
N ASN A 537 16.78 16.65 12.20
CA ASN A 537 15.95 17.85 12.34
C ASN A 537 14.75 17.59 13.26
N ARG A 538 14.81 18.18 14.45
CA ARG A 538 13.78 18.09 15.51
C ARG A 538 12.39 18.56 15.05
N ASP A 539 12.29 19.41 14.03
CA ASP A 539 10.99 19.86 13.53
C ASP A 539 10.13 18.73 12.97
N TYR A 540 10.75 17.71 12.34
CA TYR A 540 10.00 16.60 11.76
C TYR A 540 9.31 15.75 12.82
N ILE A 541 10.02 15.36 13.88
CA ILE A 541 9.43 14.59 14.98
C ILE A 541 8.42 15.42 15.76
N MET A 542 8.63 16.73 15.92
CA MET A 542 7.68 17.61 16.59
C MET A 542 6.37 17.71 15.80
N GLN A 543 6.42 17.91 14.49
CA GLN A 543 5.22 17.96 13.65
C GLN A 543 4.52 16.61 13.62
N PHE A 544 5.29 15.52 13.45
CA PHE A 544 4.72 14.17 13.40
C PHE A 544 4.09 13.74 14.73
N ALA A 545 4.71 14.07 15.87
CA ALA A 545 4.15 13.84 17.18
C ALA A 545 2.82 14.58 17.36
N LYS A 546 2.70 15.84 16.91
CA LYS A 546 1.43 16.58 16.94
C LYS A 546 0.34 15.94 16.07
N THR A 547 0.71 15.39 14.92
CA THR A 547 -0.22 14.62 14.08
C THR A 547 -0.64 13.33 14.78
N CYS A 548 0.29 12.57 15.36
CA CYS A 548 -0.02 11.36 16.15
C CYS A 548 -0.95 11.69 17.31
N GLN A 549 -0.70 12.80 18.00
CA GLN A 549 -1.48 13.30 19.14
C GLN A 549 -2.96 13.50 18.80
N LEU A 550 -3.31 13.81 17.55
CA LEU A 550 -4.71 13.88 17.12
C LEU A 550 -5.40 12.52 17.26
N PHE A 551 -4.73 11.45 16.84
CA PHE A 551 -5.28 10.09 16.81
C PHE A 551 -5.09 9.31 18.11
N MET A 552 -4.59 9.96 19.16
CA MET A 552 -4.42 9.33 20.47
C MET A 552 -5.75 9.25 21.21
N CYS A 553 -6.07 8.07 21.75
CA CYS A 553 -7.29 7.77 22.50
C CYS A 553 -8.60 7.97 21.73
N VAL A 554 -8.56 7.96 20.39
CA VAL A 554 -9.77 8.05 19.55
C VAL A 554 -10.67 6.83 19.73
N ASN A 555 -11.98 6.98 19.48
CA ASN A 555 -12.96 5.90 19.60
C ASN A 555 -12.84 5.07 20.91
N PRO A 556 -12.95 5.71 22.09
CA PRO A 556 -12.86 5.00 23.37
C PRO A 556 -14.09 4.14 23.64
N ASN A 557 -13.89 3.03 24.33
CA ASN A 557 -14.91 2.06 24.71
C ASN A 557 -15.10 2.07 26.24
N LYS A 558 -16.34 1.84 26.70
CA LYS A 558 -16.68 1.61 28.11
C LYS A 558 -17.55 0.36 28.23
N ARG A 559 -17.35 -0.41 29.29
CA ARG A 559 -18.05 -1.69 29.49
C ARG A 559 -19.54 -1.47 29.74
N ALA A 560 -20.38 -2.26 29.07
CA ALA A 560 -21.81 -2.30 29.31
C ALA A 560 -22.14 -3.31 30.43
N VAL A 561 -22.73 -2.82 31.54
CA VAL A 561 -22.98 -3.63 32.75
C VAL A 561 -24.42 -4.13 32.82
N THR A 562 -25.40 -3.26 32.59
CA THR A 562 -26.83 -3.53 32.84
C THR A 562 -27.57 -4.06 31.61
N SER A 563 -27.59 -3.28 30.52
CA SER A 563 -28.24 -3.64 29.26
C SER A 563 -27.23 -4.04 28.19
N HIS A 564 -27.69 -4.81 27.20
CA HIS A 564 -26.93 -5.03 25.96
C HIS A 564 -26.96 -3.74 25.14
N VAL A 565 -25.87 -3.48 24.41
CA VAL A 565 -25.85 -2.43 23.40
C VAL A 565 -26.81 -2.83 22.27
N GLU A 566 -27.88 -2.06 22.08
CA GLU A 566 -28.93 -2.36 21.10
C GLU A 566 -28.50 -2.03 19.67
N TYR A 567 -27.64 -1.02 19.50
CA TYR A 567 -27.13 -0.55 18.20
C TYR A 567 -25.62 -0.40 18.24
N GLU A 568 -24.94 -1.18 17.41
CA GLU A 568 -23.49 -1.09 17.24
C GLU A 568 -23.17 -0.10 16.10
N THR A 569 -22.15 0.74 16.30
CA THR A 569 -21.61 1.60 15.24
C THR A 569 -20.48 0.88 14.50
N ASP A 570 -20.41 1.01 13.18
CA ASP A 570 -19.32 0.52 12.35
C ASP A 570 -18.13 1.49 12.27
N ALA A 571 -18.19 2.65 12.94
CA ALA A 571 -17.13 3.67 12.88
C ALA A 571 -15.77 3.15 13.35
N TRP A 572 -15.73 2.11 14.19
CA TRP A 572 -14.46 1.47 14.59
C TRP A 572 -13.70 0.90 13.38
N ILE A 573 -14.38 0.38 12.35
CA ILE A 573 -13.73 -0.14 11.13
C ILE A 573 -12.93 0.97 10.43
N SER A 574 -13.54 2.14 10.30
CA SER A 574 -12.92 3.34 9.73
C SER A 574 -11.72 3.81 10.56
N VAL A 575 -11.83 3.82 11.89
CA VAL A 575 -10.74 4.21 12.78
C VAL A 575 -9.57 3.22 12.74
N PHE A 576 -9.84 1.92 12.61
CA PHE A 576 -8.82 0.90 12.41
C PHE A 576 -8.12 1.02 11.04
N ASN A 577 -8.83 1.43 9.98
CA ASN A 577 -8.23 1.75 8.68
C ASN A 577 -7.24 2.93 8.76
N VAL A 578 -7.60 3.98 9.51
CA VAL A 578 -6.68 5.10 9.79
C VAL A 578 -5.50 4.63 10.62
N THR A 579 -5.76 3.80 11.65
CA THR A 579 -4.73 3.24 12.53
C THR A 579 -3.69 2.44 11.76
N LEU A 580 -4.13 1.55 10.85
CA LEU A 580 -3.24 0.78 9.99
C LEU A 580 -2.38 1.67 9.08
N SER A 581 -2.96 2.75 8.54
CA SER A 581 -2.24 3.69 7.69
C SER A 581 -1.21 4.50 8.49
N LEU A 582 -1.60 4.99 9.67
CA LEU A 582 -0.76 5.80 10.54
C LEU A 582 0.37 4.98 11.19
N SER A 583 0.09 3.76 11.66
CA SER A 583 1.07 2.92 12.34
C SER A 583 2.23 2.48 11.44
N ARG A 584 1.97 2.27 10.15
CA ARG A 584 3.01 2.06 9.12
C ARG A 584 3.92 3.28 8.95
N VAL A 585 3.38 4.50 9.03
CA VAL A 585 4.17 5.74 9.01
C VAL A 585 4.94 5.91 10.32
N ILE A 586 4.34 5.61 11.47
CA ILE A 586 4.99 5.64 12.80
C ILE A 586 6.25 4.79 12.80
N LYS A 587 6.15 3.56 12.30
CA LYS A 587 7.28 2.65 12.16
C LYS A 587 8.41 3.27 11.33
N THR A 588 8.07 3.81 10.15
CA THR A 588 9.05 4.42 9.23
C THR A 588 9.76 5.62 9.87
N TYR A 589 9.02 6.45 10.63
CA TYR A 589 9.62 7.55 11.41
C TYR A 589 10.52 7.05 12.53
N GLY A 590 10.12 5.99 13.22
CA GLY A 590 10.94 5.33 14.23
C GLY A 590 12.24 4.79 13.66
N GLU A 591 12.19 4.06 12.55
CA GLU A 591 13.34 3.49 11.85
C GLU A 591 14.37 4.55 11.43
N ALA A 592 13.92 5.77 11.10
CA ALA A 592 14.80 6.86 10.70
C ALA A 592 15.87 7.17 11.76
N TYR A 593 15.57 6.97 13.05
CA TYR A 593 16.48 7.22 14.16
C TYR A 593 17.64 6.22 14.28
N SER A 594 17.68 5.19 13.44
CA SER A 594 18.90 4.40 13.22
C SER A 594 20.07 5.26 12.70
N ASN A 595 19.77 6.41 12.08
CA ASN A 595 20.73 7.39 11.58
C ASN A 595 21.05 8.52 12.58
N ALA A 596 20.47 8.47 13.79
CA ALA A 596 20.61 9.50 14.81
C ALA A 596 21.86 9.31 15.67
N THR A 597 22.33 10.40 16.26
CA THR A 597 23.22 10.37 17.42
C THR A 597 22.43 10.08 18.71
N PRO A 598 23.08 9.63 19.80
CA PRO A 598 22.40 9.46 21.09
C PRO A 598 21.68 10.73 21.57
N ALA A 599 22.25 11.92 21.31
CA ALA A 599 21.64 13.19 21.69
C ALA A 599 20.34 13.48 20.92
N GLU A 600 20.33 13.22 19.61
CA GLU A 600 19.16 13.40 18.74
C GLU A 600 18.04 12.42 19.13
N LEU A 601 18.38 11.16 19.41
CA LEU A 601 17.41 10.15 19.88
C LEU A 601 16.80 10.55 21.23
N VAL A 602 17.61 10.92 22.23
CA VAL A 602 17.13 11.38 23.54
C VAL A 602 16.22 12.60 23.40
N SER A 603 16.59 13.54 22.53
CA SER A 603 15.78 14.72 22.22
C SER A 603 14.42 14.34 21.61
N ALA A 604 14.39 13.34 20.71
CA ALA A 604 13.16 12.83 20.10
C ALA A 604 12.26 12.11 21.11
N ILE A 605 12.83 11.23 21.94
CA ILE A 605 12.11 10.57 23.05
C ILE A 605 11.47 11.63 23.95
N GLY A 606 12.23 12.66 24.34
CA GLY A 606 11.72 13.76 25.15
C GLY A 606 10.55 14.53 24.49
N THR A 607 10.59 14.73 23.17
CA THR A 607 9.48 15.33 22.41
C THR A 607 8.22 14.46 22.48
N VAL A 608 8.34 13.15 22.25
CA VAL A 608 7.20 12.23 22.26
C VAL A 608 6.61 12.10 23.67
N VAL A 609 7.46 11.94 24.68
CA VAL A 609 7.06 11.91 26.11
C VAL A 609 6.27 13.16 26.51
N HIS A 610 6.73 14.34 26.10
CA HIS A 610 6.02 15.59 26.36
C HIS A 610 4.61 15.58 25.76
N ASN A 611 4.46 15.14 24.51
CA ASN A 611 3.14 15.08 23.86
C ASN A 611 2.23 14.02 24.48
N ILE A 612 2.76 12.87 24.91
CA ILE A 612 2.00 11.86 25.65
C ILE A 612 1.44 12.48 26.95
N LEU A 613 2.31 13.10 27.74
CA LEU A 613 1.89 13.70 29.00
C LEU A 613 0.86 14.81 28.78
N ALA A 614 1.04 15.66 27.77
CA ALA A 614 0.09 16.71 27.44
C ALA A 614 -1.35 16.18 27.19
N VAL A 615 -1.46 15.02 26.52
CA VAL A 615 -2.75 14.35 26.30
C VAL A 615 -3.24 13.64 27.56
N CYS A 616 -2.41 12.80 28.16
CA CYS A 616 -2.79 11.96 29.29
C CYS A 616 -3.15 12.75 30.55
N THR A 617 -2.55 13.92 30.78
CA THR A 617 -2.87 14.79 31.93
C THR A 617 -3.95 15.83 31.62
N LEU A 618 -4.60 15.76 30.45
CA LEU A 618 -5.62 16.71 30.00
C LEU A 618 -5.15 18.18 30.02
N ALA A 619 -3.85 18.39 29.78
CA ALA A 619 -3.27 19.73 29.68
C ALA A 619 -3.75 20.46 28.41
N GLU A 620 -4.05 19.70 27.35
CA GLU A 620 -4.73 20.18 26.15
C GLU A 620 -6.21 19.73 26.13
N ASP A 621 -7.10 20.55 25.58
CA ASP A 621 -8.54 20.24 25.44
C ASP A 621 -8.82 19.32 24.23
N ARG A 622 -8.11 18.19 24.15
CA ARG A 622 -8.24 17.22 23.05
C ARG A 622 -9.11 16.03 23.39
N LEU A 623 -8.92 15.47 24.58
CA LEU A 623 -9.73 14.34 25.03
C LEU A 623 -11.06 14.85 25.55
N ASP A 624 -12.10 14.07 25.29
CA ASP A 624 -13.43 14.31 25.80
C ASP A 624 -13.42 14.23 27.34
N ARG A 625 -13.59 15.39 28.00
CA ARG A 625 -13.56 15.52 29.47
C ARG A 625 -14.74 14.83 30.15
N GLU A 626 -15.79 14.45 29.41
CA GLU A 626 -16.88 13.61 29.93
C GLU A 626 -16.47 12.14 30.02
N LYS A 627 -15.48 11.72 29.21
CA LYS A 627 -14.98 10.34 29.14
C LYS A 627 -13.67 10.14 29.90
N PHE A 628 -12.79 11.15 29.88
CA PHE A 628 -11.47 11.08 30.49
C PHE A 628 -11.35 12.05 31.66
N ALA A 629 -10.96 11.53 32.82
CA ALA A 629 -10.72 12.30 34.04
C ALA A 629 -9.22 12.59 34.25
N PRO A 630 -8.86 13.65 35.01
CA PRO A 630 -7.48 13.88 35.43
C PRO A 630 -6.92 12.67 36.18
N ILE A 631 -5.63 12.41 36.01
CA ILE A 631 -4.94 11.28 36.67
C ILE A 631 -4.90 11.50 38.18
N SER A 632 -5.44 10.56 38.94
CA SER A 632 -5.30 10.45 40.40
C SER A 632 -4.42 9.24 40.77
N PHE A 633 -3.92 9.27 42.00
CA PHE A 633 -3.09 8.21 42.58
C PHE A 633 -3.69 7.76 43.90
N HIS A 634 -3.55 6.48 44.22
CA HIS A 634 -3.92 5.88 45.49
C HIS A 634 -2.80 4.99 46.03
N ASP A 635 -2.82 4.80 47.34
CA ASP A 635 -1.89 3.92 48.04
C ASP A 635 -2.39 2.47 48.04
N VAL A 636 -1.54 1.56 47.59
CA VAL A 636 -1.78 0.12 47.56
C VAL A 636 -0.81 -0.59 48.49
N SER A 637 -1.34 -1.29 49.49
CA SER A 637 -0.54 -2.17 50.36
C SER A 637 -0.38 -3.54 49.70
N PHE A 638 0.85 -3.95 49.42
CA PHE A 638 1.17 -5.25 48.84
C PHE A 638 2.54 -5.75 49.34
N GLY A 639 2.66 -7.02 49.69
CA GLY A 639 3.94 -7.62 50.13
C GLY A 639 4.65 -6.90 51.29
N GLY A 640 3.88 -6.31 52.20
CA GLY A 640 4.41 -5.57 53.36
C GLY A 640 5.03 -4.21 53.01
N ALA A 641 4.75 -3.68 51.83
CA ALA A 641 5.13 -2.33 51.41
C ALA A 641 3.90 -1.59 50.86
N ILE A 642 3.97 -0.25 50.87
CA ILE A 642 2.94 0.62 50.28
C ILE A 642 3.49 1.17 48.96
N TYR A 643 2.69 1.06 47.92
CA TYR A 643 3.00 1.55 46.58
C TYR A 643 1.96 2.57 46.18
N GLU A 644 2.40 3.75 45.78
CA GLU A 644 1.51 4.76 45.22
C GLU A 644 1.36 4.48 43.71
N VAL A 645 0.15 4.15 43.27
CA VAL A 645 -0.15 3.77 41.87
C VAL A 645 -1.32 4.59 41.34
N ILE A 646 -1.60 4.50 40.03
CA ILE A 646 -2.70 5.25 39.41
C ILE A 646 -4.04 4.62 39.77
N GLU A 647 -4.99 5.46 40.17
CA GLU A 647 -6.36 5.07 40.46
C GLU A 647 -7.18 5.04 39.17
N PHE A 648 -7.35 3.85 38.61
CA PHE A 648 -8.19 3.65 37.43
C PHE A 648 -8.74 2.21 37.38
N ASP A 649 -10.06 2.09 37.31
CA ASP A 649 -10.74 0.80 37.12
C ASP A 649 -11.20 0.63 35.66
N VAL A 650 -10.67 -0.38 34.97
CA VAL A 650 -11.02 -0.72 33.58
C VAL A 650 -12.46 -1.22 33.44
N LEU A 651 -13.07 -1.75 34.52
CA LEU A 651 -14.48 -2.17 34.51
C LEU A 651 -15.44 -0.98 34.37
N GLU A 652 -15.04 0.20 34.83
CA GLU A 652 -15.86 1.41 34.90
C GLU A 652 -15.37 2.53 33.96
N GLY A 653 -14.08 2.55 33.65
CA GLY A 653 -13.41 3.59 32.88
C GLY A 653 -13.55 3.46 31.37
N TRP A 654 -13.22 4.55 30.67
CA TRP A 654 -13.11 4.59 29.22
C TRP A 654 -11.71 4.20 28.75
N VAL A 655 -11.61 3.29 27.78
CA VAL A 655 -10.34 2.77 27.25
C VAL A 655 -10.39 2.75 25.72
N SER A 656 -9.33 3.23 25.07
CA SER A 656 -9.19 3.22 23.61
C SER A 656 -8.09 2.25 23.20
N PHE A 657 -8.24 1.59 22.05
CA PHE A 657 -7.17 0.79 21.43
C PHE A 657 -6.08 1.64 20.76
N HIS A 658 -6.27 2.95 20.63
CA HIS A 658 -5.50 3.77 19.69
C HIS A 658 -4.47 4.67 20.42
N HIS A 659 -3.21 4.24 20.47
CA HIS A 659 -2.13 4.89 21.22
C HIS A 659 -0.93 5.24 20.33
N SER A 660 -1.20 5.97 19.24
CA SER A 660 -0.22 6.41 18.23
C SER A 660 1.10 6.93 18.80
N LEU A 661 1.06 7.77 19.85
CA LEU A 661 2.26 8.31 20.47
C LEU A 661 3.07 7.27 21.27
N HIS A 662 2.41 6.31 21.91
CA HIS A 662 3.09 5.21 22.61
C HIS A 662 3.76 4.25 21.63
N TRP A 663 3.13 3.97 20.50
CA TRP A 663 3.75 3.17 19.45
C TRP A 663 4.99 3.86 18.89
N LEU A 664 4.93 5.19 18.67
CA LEU A 664 6.10 5.97 18.27
C LEU A 664 7.19 5.96 19.34
N LEU A 665 6.82 6.08 20.63
CA LEU A 665 7.77 5.98 21.74
C LEU A 665 8.46 4.62 21.79
N ALA A 666 7.69 3.55 21.58
CA ALA A 666 8.21 2.18 21.53
C ALA A 666 9.22 2.01 20.39
N GLU A 667 8.92 2.51 19.18
CA GLU A 667 9.86 2.48 18.06
C GLU A 667 11.17 3.23 18.34
N LEU A 668 11.12 4.36 19.08
CA LEU A 668 12.34 5.07 19.48
C LEU A 668 13.18 4.27 20.48
N PHE A 669 12.54 3.53 21.40
CA PHE A 669 13.25 2.69 22.38
C PHE A 669 13.91 1.44 21.78
N LYS A 670 13.55 1.05 20.54
CA LYS A 670 14.18 -0.09 19.84
C LYS A 670 15.61 0.19 19.36
N HIS A 671 16.08 1.45 19.41
CA HIS A 671 17.47 1.80 19.10
C HIS A 671 18.40 1.55 20.30
N VAL A 672 18.40 0.29 20.75
CA VAL A 672 19.10 -0.23 21.94
C VAL A 672 20.60 0.13 21.94
N ASP A 673 21.22 0.10 20.77
CA ASP A 673 22.62 0.45 20.51
C ASP A 673 22.96 1.91 20.83
N LEU A 674 22.01 2.83 20.62
CA LEU A 674 22.16 4.24 20.96
C LEU A 674 21.81 4.56 22.42
N LEU A 675 21.17 3.61 23.13
CA LEU A 675 20.71 3.76 24.51
C LEU A 675 21.57 2.96 25.51
N THR A 676 22.71 2.42 25.10
CA THR A 676 23.68 1.80 26.02
C THR A 676 24.24 2.83 26.99
N GLU A 677 24.68 2.40 28.19
CA GLU A 677 25.30 3.28 29.18
C GLU A 677 26.48 4.07 28.60
N GLN A 678 27.28 3.44 27.73
CA GLN A 678 28.39 4.09 27.04
C GLN A 678 27.94 5.19 26.07
N SER A 679 26.87 4.95 25.31
CA SER A 679 26.30 5.94 24.39
C SER A 679 25.65 7.10 25.14
N LEU A 680 24.94 6.80 26.23
CA LEU A 680 24.27 7.79 27.08
C LEU A 680 25.27 8.64 27.89
N ALA A 681 26.39 8.08 28.32
CA ALA A 681 27.43 8.82 29.03
C ALA A 681 27.98 9.98 28.18
N LYS A 682 28.02 9.83 26.84
CA LYS A 682 28.44 10.89 25.91
C LYS A 682 27.53 12.12 25.94
N VAL A 683 26.29 11.97 26.40
CA VAL A 683 25.30 13.05 26.52
C VAL A 683 24.99 13.40 27.98
N GLY A 684 25.83 12.94 28.92
CA GLY A 684 25.70 13.24 30.34
C GLY A 684 24.61 12.44 31.08
N LEU A 685 24.17 11.31 30.52
CA LEU A 685 23.18 10.41 31.11
C LEU A 685 23.84 9.10 31.53
N ARG A 686 23.45 8.50 32.67
CA ARG A 686 24.08 7.26 33.15
C ARG A 686 23.44 6.01 32.55
N ASN A 687 22.12 6.02 32.42
CA ASN A 687 21.34 4.87 31.97
C ASN A 687 20.01 5.33 31.38
N ILE A 688 19.22 4.37 30.89
CA ILE A 688 17.92 4.62 30.26
C ILE A 688 16.90 5.28 31.20
N ARG A 689 17.00 5.07 32.52
CA ARG A 689 16.15 5.77 33.50
C ARG A 689 16.37 7.27 33.42
N ASP A 690 17.62 7.73 33.38
CA ASP A 690 17.93 9.17 33.28
C ASP A 690 17.34 9.82 31.99
N VAL A 691 17.13 9.06 30.91
CA VAL A 691 16.48 9.54 29.66
C VAL A 691 15.04 10.00 29.91
N LEU A 692 14.28 9.26 30.74
CA LEU A 692 12.93 9.65 31.13
C LEU A 692 12.94 10.61 32.32
N SER A 693 13.79 10.38 33.33
CA SER A 693 13.82 11.17 34.56
C SER A 693 14.13 12.65 34.36
N GLN A 694 14.81 13.02 33.26
CA GLN A 694 15.00 14.44 32.90
C GLN A 694 13.70 15.17 32.49
N ARG A 695 12.67 14.42 32.10
CA ARG A 695 11.43 14.95 31.50
C ARG A 695 10.17 14.53 32.25
N ALA A 696 10.21 13.41 32.98
CA ALA A 696 9.11 12.81 33.69
C ALA A 696 9.63 12.24 35.03
N ASN A 697 9.01 12.60 36.14
CA ASN A 697 9.25 11.89 37.41
C ASN A 697 8.59 10.50 37.38
N ASP A 698 8.77 9.70 38.43
CA ASP A 698 8.22 8.35 38.50
C ASP A 698 6.69 8.33 38.33
N LYS A 699 5.96 9.31 38.88
CA LYS A 699 4.51 9.47 38.67
C LYS A 699 4.15 9.74 37.21
N ALA A 700 4.85 10.66 36.55
CA ALA A 700 4.63 10.95 35.14
C ALA A 700 4.99 9.74 34.27
N THR A 701 6.01 8.97 34.64
CA THR A 701 6.35 7.72 33.96
C THR A 701 5.26 6.66 34.16
N LEU A 702 4.69 6.54 35.36
CA LEU A 702 3.49 5.72 35.61
C LEU A 702 2.32 6.16 34.72
N THR A 703 2.08 7.47 34.58
CA THR A 703 1.04 8.00 33.68
C THR A 703 1.25 7.59 32.22
N ILE A 704 2.50 7.57 31.75
CA ILE A 704 2.82 7.16 30.38
C ILE A 704 2.48 5.67 30.20
N ILE A 705 2.87 4.79 31.11
CA ILE A 705 2.69 3.35 30.93
C ILE A 705 1.25 2.87 31.14
N ASP A 706 0.43 3.65 31.86
CA ASP A 706 -0.91 3.25 32.28
C ASP A 706 -1.88 3.07 31.10
N PHE A 707 -1.75 3.85 30.02
CA PHE A 707 -2.64 3.75 28.86
C PHE A 707 -2.47 2.43 28.07
N PRO A 708 -1.24 2.01 27.69
CA PRO A 708 -1.00 0.66 27.19
C PRO A 708 -1.49 -0.43 28.14
N LEU A 709 -1.26 -0.26 29.45
CA LEU A 709 -1.69 -1.24 30.47
C LEU A 709 -3.22 -1.39 30.54
N ARG A 710 -3.97 -0.27 30.43
CA ARG A 710 -5.44 -0.30 30.37
C ARG A 710 -5.94 -1.14 29.20
N VAL A 711 -5.30 -1.05 28.02
CA VAL A 711 -5.66 -1.89 26.87
C VAL A 711 -5.35 -3.35 27.12
N LEU A 712 -4.20 -3.68 27.70
CA LEU A 712 -3.87 -5.07 28.03
C LEU A 712 -4.87 -5.68 29.03
N SER A 713 -5.27 -4.92 30.06
CA SER A 713 -6.32 -5.32 31.00
C SER A 713 -7.68 -5.44 30.31
N MET A 714 -8.07 -4.47 29.46
CA MET A 714 -9.31 -4.53 28.69
C MET A 714 -9.35 -5.74 27.76
N ILE A 715 -8.25 -6.06 27.06
CA ILE A 715 -8.12 -7.25 26.20
C ILE A 715 -8.36 -8.51 27.02
N ALA A 716 -7.74 -8.62 28.21
CA ALA A 716 -7.97 -9.73 29.11
C ALA A 716 -9.46 -9.82 29.49
N GLN A 717 -10.08 -8.72 29.91
CA GLN A 717 -11.50 -8.68 30.26
C GLN A 717 -12.44 -9.05 29.10
N ILE A 718 -12.14 -8.64 27.86
CA ILE A 718 -12.93 -9.01 26.68
C ILE A 718 -12.84 -10.53 26.46
N ARG A 719 -11.64 -11.10 26.56
CA ARG A 719 -11.40 -12.55 26.38
C ARG A 719 -12.03 -13.40 27.48
N THR A 720 -12.13 -12.90 28.71
CA THR A 720 -12.82 -13.57 29.82
C THR A 720 -14.35 -13.40 29.79
N GLY A 721 -14.88 -12.70 28.79
CA GLY A 721 -16.31 -12.52 28.58
C GLY A 721 -16.96 -11.45 29.45
N LEU A 722 -16.19 -10.56 30.08
CA LEU A 722 -16.74 -9.46 30.88
C LEU A 722 -17.43 -8.39 30.02
N TRP A 723 -17.09 -8.31 28.73
CA TRP A 723 -17.59 -7.32 27.76
C TRP A 723 -18.63 -7.87 26.79
N VAL A 724 -19.24 -9.03 27.07
CA VAL A 724 -20.23 -9.67 26.16
C VAL A 724 -21.42 -8.77 25.81
N ARG A 725 -21.83 -7.87 26.71
CA ARG A 725 -22.94 -6.95 26.49
C ARG A 725 -22.63 -5.80 25.52
N ASN A 726 -21.35 -5.55 25.24
CA ASN A 726 -20.90 -4.55 24.28
C ASN A 726 -21.07 -4.98 22.81
N GLY A 727 -21.47 -6.24 22.56
CA GLY A 727 -21.79 -6.72 21.22
C GLY A 727 -20.60 -7.25 20.42
N PHE A 728 -20.78 -7.39 19.11
CA PHE A 728 -19.78 -7.94 18.19
C PHE A 728 -18.65 -6.93 17.91
N ALA A 729 -18.93 -5.63 17.89
CA ALA A 729 -17.98 -4.57 17.60
C ALA A 729 -16.73 -4.63 18.49
N ILE A 730 -16.88 -4.84 19.81
CA ILE A 730 -15.71 -4.92 20.71
C ILE A 730 -14.85 -6.17 20.42
N ARG A 731 -15.47 -7.28 20.01
CA ARG A 731 -14.77 -8.50 19.61
C ARG A 731 -14.07 -8.30 18.26
N GLY A 732 -14.71 -7.60 17.33
CA GLY A 732 -14.15 -7.18 16.06
C GLY A 732 -12.91 -6.30 16.23
N GLN A 733 -12.98 -5.29 17.11
CA GLN A 733 -11.84 -4.43 17.44
C GLN A 733 -10.67 -5.24 18.03
N LEU A 734 -10.94 -6.13 19.00
CA LEU A 734 -9.91 -7.02 19.57
C LEU A 734 -9.26 -7.92 18.49
N LEU A 735 -10.08 -8.50 17.61
CA LEU A 735 -9.58 -9.36 16.53
C LEU A 735 -8.61 -8.59 15.63
N HIS A 736 -9.00 -7.38 15.19
CA HIS A 736 -8.15 -6.55 14.34
C HIS A 736 -6.88 -6.08 15.06
N TYR A 737 -6.96 -5.73 16.35
CA TYR A 737 -5.80 -5.29 17.13
C TYR A 737 -4.73 -6.38 17.29
N ARG A 738 -5.15 -7.65 17.29
CA ARG A 738 -4.27 -8.83 17.39
C ARG A 738 -4.02 -9.54 16.06
N ASP A 739 -4.62 -9.06 14.98
CA ASP A 739 -4.46 -9.60 13.64
C ASP A 739 -3.04 -9.34 13.11
N TYR A 740 -2.57 -10.20 12.19
CA TYR A 740 -1.21 -10.15 11.65
C TYR A 740 -0.85 -8.81 10.97
N MET A 741 -1.85 -8.03 10.55
CA MET A 741 -1.68 -6.71 9.95
C MET A 741 -1.31 -5.60 10.95
N LEU A 742 -1.75 -5.71 12.20
CA LEU A 742 -1.62 -4.65 13.22
C LEU A 742 -0.86 -5.07 14.48
N ARG A 743 -0.86 -6.36 14.82
CA ARG A 743 -0.25 -6.91 16.04
C ARG A 743 1.16 -6.37 16.31
N GLU A 744 2.05 -6.45 15.31
CA GLU A 744 3.43 -5.96 15.41
C GLU A 744 3.51 -4.43 15.61
N LEU A 745 2.57 -3.70 15.01
CA LEU A 745 2.56 -2.24 14.97
C LEU A 745 1.89 -1.61 16.21
N CYS A 746 1.12 -2.39 16.97
CA CYS A 746 0.32 -1.91 18.10
C CYS A 746 0.50 -2.79 19.34
N TYR A 747 -0.11 -3.98 19.40
CA TYR A 747 -0.10 -4.85 20.59
C TYR A 747 1.31 -5.18 21.10
N ASP A 748 2.23 -5.51 20.20
CA ASP A 748 3.61 -5.83 20.55
C ASP A 748 4.36 -4.59 21.09
N GLN A 749 3.97 -3.38 20.66
CA GLN A 749 4.51 -2.13 21.17
C GLN A 749 4.03 -1.84 22.59
N ASP A 750 2.76 -2.13 22.91
CA ASP A 750 2.21 -1.96 24.26
C ASP A 750 2.94 -2.85 25.28
N LEU A 751 3.20 -4.11 24.91
CA LEU A 751 4.01 -5.04 25.71
C LEU A 751 5.44 -4.55 25.89
N PHE A 752 6.06 -4.03 24.82
CA PHE A 752 7.43 -3.50 24.90
C PHE A 752 7.52 -2.26 25.80
N ILE A 753 6.50 -1.39 25.83
CA ILE A 753 6.45 -0.26 26.77
C ILE A 753 6.42 -0.73 28.23
N LEU A 754 5.76 -1.85 28.55
CA LEU A 754 5.85 -2.44 29.90
C LEU A 754 7.25 -2.99 30.20
N GLN A 755 7.96 -3.55 29.22
CA GLN A 755 9.37 -3.94 29.41
C GLN A 755 10.27 -2.72 29.67
N VAL A 756 10.03 -1.61 28.98
CA VAL A 756 10.70 -0.33 29.27
C VAL A 756 10.41 0.09 30.71
N ALA A 757 9.15 0.01 31.14
CA ALA A 757 8.72 0.33 32.51
C ALA A 757 9.51 -0.43 33.58
N LEU A 758 9.72 -1.74 33.39
CA LEU A 758 10.45 -2.60 34.33
C LEU A 758 11.90 -2.15 34.56
N VAL A 759 12.50 -1.42 33.61
CA VAL A 759 13.89 -0.94 33.74
C VAL A 759 13.94 0.49 34.27
N VAL A 760 13.02 1.35 33.84
CA VAL A 760 13.02 2.77 34.19
C VAL A 760 12.40 3.05 35.56
N LEU A 761 11.52 2.18 36.06
CA LEU A 761 10.91 2.27 37.40
C LEU A 761 11.41 1.16 38.33
N ASP A 762 11.00 1.18 39.60
CA ASP A 762 11.14 0.00 40.47
C ASP A 762 10.21 -1.12 39.94
N PRO A 763 10.73 -2.33 39.65
CA PRO A 763 9.91 -3.39 39.07
C PRO A 763 8.73 -3.81 39.98
N SER A 764 8.84 -3.63 41.29
CA SER A 764 7.73 -3.91 42.24
C SER A 764 6.57 -2.95 42.03
N VAL A 765 6.85 -1.66 41.80
CA VAL A 765 5.81 -0.65 41.50
C VAL A 765 5.09 -0.99 40.20
N VAL A 766 5.83 -1.45 39.18
CA VAL A 766 5.26 -1.85 37.88
C VAL A 766 4.39 -3.08 38.02
N ILE A 767 4.85 -4.12 38.75
CA ILE A 767 4.07 -5.34 39.00
C ILE A 767 2.80 -5.01 39.77
N VAL A 768 2.88 -4.23 40.85
CA VAL A 768 1.70 -3.84 41.65
C VAL A 768 0.73 -2.99 40.81
N THR A 769 1.26 -2.13 39.94
CA THR A 769 0.47 -1.39 38.95
C THR A 769 -0.29 -2.33 38.00
N ILE A 770 0.35 -3.38 37.51
CA ILE A 770 -0.31 -4.40 36.67
C ILE A 770 -1.40 -5.13 37.47
N LEU A 771 -1.11 -5.56 38.71
CA LEU A 771 -2.06 -6.27 39.56
C LEU A 771 -3.33 -5.44 39.83
N ASP A 772 -3.16 -4.16 40.14
CA ASP A 772 -4.26 -3.25 40.44
C ASP A 772 -5.10 -2.94 39.19
N ARG A 773 -4.48 -2.66 38.03
CA ARG A 773 -5.22 -2.45 36.77
C ARG A 773 -5.95 -3.69 36.26
N PHE A 774 -5.48 -4.88 36.64
CA PHE A 774 -6.18 -6.13 36.38
C PHE A 774 -7.22 -6.47 37.45
N GLY A 775 -7.33 -5.73 38.56
CA GLY A 775 -8.28 -6.01 39.65
C GLY A 775 -7.93 -7.27 40.46
N LEU A 776 -6.64 -7.63 40.54
CA LEU A 776 -6.16 -8.90 41.13
C LEU A 776 -5.30 -8.73 42.38
N LEU A 777 -5.19 -7.52 42.94
CA LEU A 777 -4.50 -7.28 44.21
C LEU A 777 -4.99 -8.21 45.33
N GLY A 778 -6.32 -8.35 45.48
CA GLY A 778 -6.91 -9.21 46.51
C GLY A 778 -6.62 -10.70 46.31
N TYR A 779 -6.46 -11.16 45.06
CA TYR A 779 -6.09 -12.55 44.78
C TYR A 779 -4.64 -12.83 45.20
N PHE A 780 -3.70 -11.94 44.88
CA PHE A 780 -2.29 -12.13 45.23
C PHE A 780 -1.89 -11.58 46.61
N GLY A 781 -2.84 -10.99 47.34
CA GLY A 781 -2.64 -10.38 48.65
C GLY A 781 -2.80 -11.35 49.83
N SER A 782 -2.55 -10.85 51.04
CA SER A 782 -2.65 -11.62 52.29
C SER A 782 -3.92 -11.36 53.11
N ASP A 783 -4.72 -10.35 52.78
CA ASP A 783 -5.88 -9.88 53.56
C ASP A 783 -7.24 -10.06 52.84
N ILE A 784 -8.33 -10.04 53.61
CA ILE A 784 -9.76 -10.34 53.34
C ILE A 784 -10.18 -10.36 51.84
N PRO A 785 -10.86 -11.43 51.37
CA PRO A 785 -11.15 -11.67 49.95
C PRO A 785 -12.25 -10.74 49.41
N GLN A 786 -11.89 -9.52 49.03
CA GLN A 786 -12.72 -8.67 48.20
C GLN A 786 -12.19 -8.75 46.76
N TYR A 787 -12.71 -9.71 46.00
CA TYR A 787 -12.31 -9.93 44.61
C TYR A 787 -13.15 -9.07 43.68
N ALA A 788 -12.51 -8.48 42.65
CA ALA A 788 -13.23 -7.77 41.59
C ALA A 788 -14.02 -8.71 40.65
N TYR A 789 -13.71 -10.02 40.70
CA TYR A 789 -14.30 -11.04 39.83
C TYR A 789 -14.74 -12.25 40.64
N GLU A 790 -15.74 -12.96 40.13
CA GLU A 790 -16.28 -14.17 40.75
C GLU A 790 -16.17 -15.38 39.82
N GLY A 791 -16.04 -16.57 40.42
CA GLY A 791 -16.11 -17.85 39.72
C GLY A 791 -15.09 -18.01 38.58
N PRO A 792 -15.50 -18.49 37.38
CA PRO A 792 -14.60 -18.72 36.25
C PRO A 792 -13.91 -17.46 35.72
N GLN A 793 -14.53 -16.28 35.88
CA GLN A 793 -13.95 -15.02 35.42
C GLN A 793 -12.70 -14.66 36.21
N LEU A 794 -12.71 -14.85 37.54
CA LEU A 794 -11.53 -14.63 38.38
C LEU A 794 -10.35 -15.47 37.91
N SER A 795 -10.58 -16.77 37.72
CA SER A 795 -9.52 -17.70 37.32
C SER A 795 -8.98 -17.39 35.92
N SER A 796 -9.86 -16.99 35.00
CA SER A 796 -9.46 -16.59 33.64
C SER A 796 -8.68 -15.26 33.63
N MET A 797 -9.03 -14.31 34.51
CA MET A 797 -8.28 -13.05 34.63
C MET A 797 -6.88 -13.29 35.22
N VAL A 798 -6.74 -14.20 36.18
CA VAL A 798 -5.44 -14.63 36.72
C VAL A 798 -4.58 -15.23 35.60
N GLU A 799 -5.16 -16.10 34.77
CA GLU A 799 -4.48 -16.72 33.62
C GLU A 799 -3.98 -15.68 32.61
N GLU A 800 -4.81 -14.68 32.27
CA GLU A 800 -4.41 -13.59 31.37
C GLU A 800 -3.31 -12.70 31.97
N LEU A 801 -3.36 -12.40 33.27
CA LEU A 801 -2.32 -11.63 33.97
C LEU A 801 -0.98 -12.37 33.97
N LEU A 802 -0.97 -13.65 34.34
CA LEU A 802 0.25 -14.44 34.35
C LEU A 802 0.84 -14.55 32.94
N TYR A 803 0.01 -14.65 31.90
CA TYR A 803 0.48 -14.63 30.51
C TYR A 803 1.18 -13.31 30.15
N VAL A 804 0.64 -12.16 30.56
CA VAL A 804 1.30 -10.86 30.37
C VAL A 804 2.64 -10.80 31.11
N LEU A 805 2.70 -11.24 32.37
CA LEU A 805 3.94 -11.27 33.15
C LEU A 805 4.99 -12.18 32.51
N ILE A 806 4.61 -13.39 32.08
CA ILE A 806 5.52 -14.29 31.35
C ILE A 806 6.03 -13.62 30.09
N THR A 807 5.16 -12.99 29.31
CA THR A 807 5.54 -12.33 28.05
C THR A 807 6.57 -11.23 28.28
N ILE A 808 6.30 -10.26 29.17
CA ILE A 808 7.21 -9.13 29.38
C ILE A 808 8.54 -9.54 30.04
N LEU A 809 8.58 -10.67 30.74
CA LEU A 809 9.79 -11.18 31.39
C LEU A 809 10.62 -12.13 30.50
N THR A 810 10.06 -12.63 29.39
CA THR A 810 10.72 -13.64 28.53
C THR A 810 10.88 -13.22 27.07
N GLU A 811 10.09 -12.26 26.57
CA GLU A 811 10.18 -11.79 25.19
C GLU A 811 11.42 -10.90 25.00
N THR A 812 12.21 -11.18 23.96
CA THR A 812 13.56 -10.62 23.80
C THR A 812 13.78 -9.87 22.49
N ALA A 813 12.87 -9.91 21.51
CA ALA A 813 13.14 -9.37 20.18
C ALA A 813 13.42 -7.86 20.17
N ASN A 814 12.53 -7.07 20.78
CA ASN A 814 12.75 -5.62 20.89
C ASN A 814 13.91 -5.29 21.86
N PRO A 815 13.98 -5.86 23.09
CA PRO A 815 15.11 -5.63 23.99
C PRO A 815 16.51 -5.96 23.42
N SER A 816 16.59 -6.93 22.50
CA SER A 816 17.86 -7.36 21.87
C SER A 816 18.15 -6.68 20.53
N LYS A 817 17.23 -5.87 19.98
CA LYS A 817 17.28 -5.38 18.59
C LYS A 817 17.49 -6.56 17.61
N MET A 818 16.64 -7.57 17.72
CA MET A 818 16.69 -8.78 16.91
C MET A 818 16.74 -8.45 15.42
N SER A 819 17.61 -9.14 14.67
CA SER A 819 17.73 -8.93 13.23
C SER A 819 16.44 -9.33 12.52
N ILE A 820 16.19 -8.75 11.34
CA ILE A 820 15.00 -9.08 10.56
C ILE A 820 14.95 -10.57 10.17
N ASN A 821 16.10 -11.16 9.83
CA ASN A 821 16.20 -12.59 9.49
C ASN A 821 15.83 -13.46 10.70
N ASP A 822 16.34 -13.13 11.89
CA ASP A 822 16.04 -13.90 13.11
C ASP A 822 14.58 -13.76 13.53
N ALA A 823 14.00 -12.56 13.36
CA ALA A 823 12.58 -12.33 13.62
C ALA A 823 11.70 -13.16 12.68
N ILE A 824 12.00 -13.17 11.38
CA ILE A 824 11.32 -14.00 10.37
C ILE A 824 11.47 -15.49 10.71
N ARG A 825 12.71 -15.95 10.97
CA ARG A 825 13.01 -17.33 11.34
C ARG A 825 12.17 -17.75 12.54
N ARG A 826 12.17 -16.94 13.60
CA ARG A 826 11.40 -17.19 14.81
C ARG A 826 9.91 -17.29 14.52
N GLU A 827 9.33 -16.36 13.78
CA GLU A 827 7.90 -16.36 13.47
C GLU A 827 7.48 -17.58 12.65
N ILE A 828 8.28 -17.99 11.66
CA ILE A 828 8.00 -19.19 10.86
C ILE A 828 8.08 -20.45 11.72
N ILE A 829 9.12 -20.58 12.57
CA ILE A 829 9.27 -21.72 13.48
C ILE A 829 8.02 -21.88 14.35
N HIS A 830 7.56 -20.79 14.95
CA HIS A 830 6.37 -20.84 15.80
C HIS A 830 5.08 -21.03 14.98
N ALA A 831 5.00 -20.49 13.77
CA ALA A 831 3.84 -20.67 12.90
C ALA A 831 3.65 -22.13 12.44
N LEU A 832 4.75 -22.85 12.21
CA LEU A 832 4.76 -24.25 11.77
C LEU A 832 4.79 -25.25 12.94
N ALA A 833 5.18 -24.83 14.15
CA ALA A 833 5.10 -25.67 15.35
C ALA A 833 3.66 -26.09 15.68
N MET A 834 2.66 -25.30 15.27
CA MET A 834 1.23 -25.64 15.36
C MET A 834 0.82 -26.77 14.41
N GLY A 835 1.68 -27.14 13.47
CA GLY A 835 1.45 -28.19 12.49
C GLY A 835 1.65 -27.71 11.05
N PRO A 836 1.82 -28.66 10.12
CA PRO A 836 1.99 -28.36 8.69
C PRO A 836 0.88 -27.48 8.13
N CYS A 837 1.23 -26.54 7.26
CA CYS A 837 0.25 -25.75 6.55
C CYS A 837 0.71 -25.32 5.16
N SER A 838 -0.24 -24.86 4.36
CA SER A 838 0.03 -24.24 3.05
C SER A 838 0.80 -22.92 3.21
N TYR A 839 1.42 -22.43 2.14
CA TYR A 839 2.11 -21.12 2.17
C TYR A 839 1.12 -19.98 2.45
N THR A 840 -0.07 -20.05 1.85
CA THR A 840 -1.14 -19.06 2.06
C THR A 840 -1.60 -19.01 3.52
N ASP A 841 -1.70 -20.16 4.19
CA ASP A 841 -2.06 -20.21 5.60
C ASP A 841 -0.90 -19.76 6.49
N LEU A 842 0.35 -20.04 6.10
CA LEU A 842 1.54 -19.60 6.82
C LEU A 842 1.65 -18.06 6.85
N VAL A 843 1.45 -17.42 5.70
CA VAL A 843 1.51 -15.95 5.57
C VAL A 843 0.49 -15.25 6.47
N LYS A 844 -0.67 -15.87 6.73
CA LYS A 844 -1.68 -15.32 7.65
C LYS A 844 -1.34 -15.52 9.14
N ARG A 845 -0.36 -16.35 9.45
CA ARG A 845 0.11 -16.61 10.83
C ARG A 845 1.26 -15.67 11.22
N VAL A 846 2.04 -15.21 10.25
CA VAL A 846 3.19 -14.31 10.43
C VAL A 846 2.79 -12.86 10.15
N ALA A 847 3.43 -11.90 10.82
CA ALA A 847 3.19 -10.48 10.57
C ALA A 847 3.42 -10.09 9.10
N GLU A 848 2.53 -9.29 8.53
CA GLU A 848 2.52 -8.92 7.10
C GLU A 848 3.88 -8.41 6.60
N ARG A 849 4.49 -7.50 7.36
CA ARG A 849 5.78 -6.90 7.02
C ARG A 849 6.91 -7.93 6.91
N LEU A 850 6.91 -8.92 7.78
CA LEU A 850 7.93 -9.98 7.77
C LEU A 850 7.78 -10.87 6.54
N VAL A 851 6.55 -11.07 6.06
CA VAL A 851 6.25 -11.79 4.82
C VAL A 851 6.64 -10.97 3.59
N GLU A 852 6.50 -9.64 3.64
CA GLU A 852 6.87 -8.77 2.54
C GLU A 852 8.39 -8.72 2.29
N ASP A 853 9.19 -8.92 3.34
CA ASP A 853 10.65 -8.92 3.29
C ASP A 853 11.21 -9.98 2.33
N VAL A 854 12.28 -9.61 1.62
CA VAL A 854 12.97 -10.46 0.64
C VAL A 854 13.52 -11.76 1.25
N SER A 855 13.87 -11.75 2.54
CA SER A 855 14.47 -12.91 3.21
C SER A 855 13.46 -13.96 3.66
N PHE A 856 12.14 -13.68 3.61
CA PHE A 856 11.10 -14.57 4.12
C PHE A 856 11.16 -15.98 3.51
N GLU A 857 11.17 -16.09 2.19
CA GLU A 857 11.15 -17.39 1.52
C GLU A 857 12.46 -18.18 1.75
N ARG A 858 13.60 -17.49 1.81
CA ARG A 858 14.88 -18.11 2.17
C ARG A 858 14.83 -18.70 3.59
N MET A 859 14.37 -17.92 4.56
CA MET A 859 14.24 -18.40 5.94
C MET A 859 13.25 -19.55 6.07
N LEU A 860 12.14 -19.52 5.32
CA LEU A 860 11.18 -20.63 5.25
C LEU A 860 11.85 -21.93 4.80
N LEU A 861 12.66 -21.88 3.73
CA LEU A 861 13.38 -23.05 3.23
C LEU A 861 14.44 -23.56 4.21
N GLU A 862 15.04 -22.69 5.01
CA GLU A 862 16.01 -23.07 6.04
C GLU A 862 15.38 -23.80 7.22
N VAL A 863 14.18 -23.40 7.66
CA VAL A 863 13.53 -23.96 8.87
C VAL A 863 12.51 -25.04 8.58
N ALA A 864 12.03 -25.17 7.35
CA ALA A 864 10.98 -26.11 6.98
C ALA A 864 11.42 -27.11 5.90
N HIS A 865 10.70 -28.22 5.83
CA HIS A 865 10.66 -29.13 4.69
C HIS A 865 9.41 -28.84 3.87
N PHE A 866 9.57 -28.65 2.57
CA PHE A 866 8.43 -28.54 1.66
C PHE A 866 7.98 -29.92 1.21
N LYS A 867 6.71 -30.25 1.49
CA LYS A 867 6.05 -31.45 0.97
C LYS A 867 5.19 -31.06 -0.23
N SER A 868 5.57 -31.57 -1.40
CA SER A 868 4.81 -31.37 -2.64
C SER A 868 3.45 -32.09 -2.57
N PRO A 869 2.40 -31.55 -3.21
CA PRO A 869 1.09 -32.19 -3.21
C PRO A 869 1.12 -33.51 -3.96
N GLU A 870 0.58 -34.57 -3.36
CA GLU A 870 0.57 -35.92 -3.95
C GLU A 870 -0.65 -36.13 -4.87
N THR A 871 -1.76 -35.44 -4.59
CA THR A 871 -3.02 -35.55 -5.34
C THR A 871 -3.41 -34.23 -6.02
N ALA A 872 -4.32 -34.29 -7.00
CA ALA A 872 -4.82 -33.09 -7.68
C ALA A 872 -5.66 -32.14 -6.81
N THR A 873 -6.05 -32.54 -5.60
CA THR A 873 -6.84 -31.69 -4.70
C THR A 873 -6.01 -31.04 -3.60
N GLU A 874 -4.81 -31.55 -3.33
CA GLU A 874 -3.92 -31.07 -2.27
C GLU A 874 -3.06 -29.90 -2.72
N SER A 875 -2.80 -28.95 -1.84
CA SER A 875 -1.74 -27.95 -2.01
C SER A 875 -0.43 -28.44 -1.39
N GLY A 876 0.69 -27.88 -1.83
CA GLY A 876 1.96 -28.06 -1.13
C GLY A 876 1.87 -27.55 0.33
N VAL A 877 2.58 -28.22 1.22
CA VAL A 877 2.59 -27.89 2.65
C VAL A 877 4.01 -27.79 3.18
N TYR A 878 4.23 -26.89 4.12
CA TYR A 878 5.49 -26.72 4.83
C TYR A 878 5.41 -27.40 6.19
N GLU A 879 6.39 -28.24 6.50
CA GLU A 879 6.53 -28.95 7.78
C GLU A 879 7.79 -28.47 8.50
N LEU A 880 7.71 -28.21 9.81
CA LEU A 880 8.87 -27.77 10.57
C LEU A 880 9.94 -28.87 10.64
N ARG A 881 11.21 -28.53 10.39
CA ARG A 881 12.32 -29.47 10.56
C ARG A 881 12.44 -29.89 12.03
N ASP A 882 12.73 -31.16 12.32
CA ASP A 882 12.73 -31.67 13.72
C ASP A 882 13.65 -30.87 14.65
N GLU A 883 14.83 -30.48 14.15
CA GLU A 883 15.84 -29.67 14.84
C GLU A 883 15.26 -28.35 15.37
N MET A 884 14.33 -27.75 14.61
CA MET A 884 13.78 -26.43 14.90
C MET A 884 12.76 -26.48 16.05
N TYR A 885 12.24 -27.65 16.42
CA TYR A 885 11.41 -27.78 17.62
C TYR A 885 12.20 -27.49 18.90
N ASP A 886 13.53 -27.57 18.88
CA ASP A 886 14.37 -27.13 20.01
C ASP A 886 14.39 -25.59 20.15
N GLU A 887 13.91 -24.84 19.15
CA GLU A 887 13.75 -23.37 19.17
C GLU A 887 12.35 -22.90 19.61
N VAL A 888 11.35 -23.77 19.59
CA VAL A 888 9.95 -23.40 19.88
C VAL A 888 9.76 -23.05 21.35
N ASN A 889 9.22 -21.86 21.59
CA ASN A 889 8.75 -21.42 22.90
C ASN A 889 7.23 -21.70 23.02
N PRO A 890 6.77 -22.56 23.95
CA PRO A 890 5.33 -22.78 24.14
C PRO A 890 4.58 -21.52 24.61
N PHE A 891 5.30 -20.57 25.22
CA PHE A 891 4.79 -19.25 25.62
C PHE A 891 5.03 -18.16 24.57
N PHE A 892 5.23 -18.53 23.31
CA PHE A 892 5.32 -17.55 22.24
C PHE A 892 4.08 -16.66 22.22
N TYR A 893 4.31 -15.36 22.40
CA TYR A 893 3.29 -14.42 22.83
C TYR A 893 2.18 -14.13 21.80
N HIS A 894 2.36 -14.57 20.55
CA HIS A 894 1.32 -14.52 19.52
C HIS A 894 0.40 -15.76 19.48
N TYR A 895 0.68 -16.79 20.28
CA TYR A 895 -0.25 -17.91 20.42
C TYR A 895 -1.53 -17.50 21.14
N THR A 896 -2.62 -18.11 20.70
CA THR A 896 -3.83 -18.17 21.52
C THR A 896 -3.66 -19.28 22.54
N ARG A 897 -4.49 -19.29 23.59
CA ARG A 897 -4.49 -20.37 24.59
C ARG A 897 -4.52 -21.76 23.94
N ASN A 898 -5.49 -21.99 23.05
CA ASN A 898 -5.65 -23.29 22.38
C ASN A 898 -4.39 -23.68 21.58
N LYS A 899 -3.79 -22.71 20.85
CA LYS A 899 -2.57 -22.95 20.08
C LYS A 899 -1.38 -23.29 20.98
N ARG A 900 -1.27 -22.66 22.15
CA ARG A 900 -0.24 -23.00 23.14
C ARG A 900 -0.42 -24.43 23.65
N GLU A 901 -1.63 -24.81 24.06
CA GLU A 901 -1.92 -26.17 24.55
C GLU A 901 -1.60 -27.24 23.48
N GLU A 902 -1.93 -26.96 22.21
CA GLU A 902 -1.57 -27.79 21.06
C GLU A 902 -0.05 -27.94 20.88
N VAL A 903 0.68 -26.81 20.83
CA VAL A 903 2.14 -26.80 20.65
C VAL A 903 2.86 -27.47 21.83
N GLU A 904 2.40 -27.24 23.06
CA GLU A 904 2.96 -27.88 24.24
C GLU A 904 2.80 -29.40 24.19
N THR A 905 1.63 -29.88 23.75
CA THR A 905 1.38 -31.31 23.53
C THR A 905 2.36 -31.90 22.50
N VAL A 906 2.62 -31.19 21.41
CA VAL A 906 3.62 -31.59 20.39
C VAL A 906 5.01 -31.70 21.01
N LEU A 907 5.44 -30.68 21.77
CA LEU A 907 6.75 -30.65 22.40
C LEU A 907 6.93 -31.75 23.45
N ARG A 908 5.93 -31.98 24.32
CA ARG A 908 5.96 -33.06 25.33
C ARG A 908 6.05 -34.43 24.67
N ASN A 909 5.28 -34.67 23.61
CA ASN A 909 5.34 -35.92 22.85
C ASN A 909 6.70 -36.14 22.19
N ARG A 910 7.32 -35.09 21.63
CA ARG A 910 8.68 -35.15 21.07
C ARG A 910 9.72 -35.43 22.15
N LEU A 911 9.67 -34.73 23.28
CA LEU A 911 10.59 -34.96 24.40
C LEU A 911 10.47 -36.37 24.99
N LYS A 912 9.25 -36.90 25.09
CA LYS A 912 8.99 -38.27 25.58
C LYS A 912 9.67 -39.30 24.69
N LYS A 913 9.59 -39.12 23.38
CA LYS A 913 10.30 -39.95 22.40
C LYS A 913 11.82 -39.78 22.47
N LYS A 914 12.32 -38.56 22.63
CA LYS A 914 13.76 -38.24 22.66
C LYS A 914 14.47 -38.69 23.94
N THR A 915 13.80 -38.59 25.10
CA THR A 915 14.39 -38.85 26.43
C THR A 915 14.00 -40.20 27.03
N GLY A 916 12.93 -40.83 26.55
CA GLY A 916 12.36 -42.04 27.14
C GLY A 916 11.65 -41.83 28.49
N LEU A 917 11.59 -40.60 29.00
CA LEU A 917 10.90 -40.26 30.25
C LEU A 917 9.38 -40.28 30.03
N ALA A 918 8.64 -40.86 30.97
CA ALA A 918 7.18 -40.94 30.88
C ALA A 918 6.50 -39.56 30.86
N GLU A 919 7.06 -38.61 31.64
CA GLU A 919 6.58 -37.24 31.84
C GLU A 919 7.76 -36.24 31.73
N PRO A 920 8.18 -35.87 30.51
CA PRO A 920 9.24 -34.90 30.32
C PRO A 920 8.77 -33.47 30.64
N VAL A 921 9.69 -32.65 31.17
CA VAL A 921 9.47 -31.24 31.48
C VAL A 921 10.09 -30.37 30.39
N ILE A 922 9.33 -29.40 29.86
CA ILE A 922 9.84 -28.39 28.93
C ILE A 922 10.51 -27.29 29.74
N VAL A 923 11.84 -27.23 29.70
CA VAL A 923 12.62 -26.22 30.44
C VAL A 923 12.64 -24.91 29.65
N PRO A 924 12.29 -23.76 30.25
CA PRO A 924 12.38 -22.46 29.57
C PRO A 924 13.83 -22.10 29.24
N LYS A 925 14.00 -21.35 28.16
CA LYS A 925 15.31 -20.80 27.79
C LYS A 925 15.63 -19.55 28.60
N PRO A 926 16.91 -19.27 28.88
CA PRO A 926 17.31 -18.04 29.56
C PRO A 926 17.01 -16.80 28.72
N PHE A 927 16.80 -15.67 29.39
CA PHE A 927 16.67 -14.35 28.84
C PHE A 927 18.01 -13.93 28.23
N ILE A 928 18.06 -13.91 26.90
CA ILE A 928 19.32 -13.74 26.16
C ILE A 928 19.96 -12.35 26.30
N VAL A 929 19.20 -11.35 26.77
CA VAL A 929 19.67 -9.96 26.87
C VAL A 929 20.44 -9.76 28.17
N THR A 930 21.75 -9.98 28.09
CA THR A 930 22.69 -9.90 29.22
C THR A 930 23.43 -8.57 29.31
N SER A 931 23.28 -7.69 28.31
CA SER A 931 23.94 -6.38 28.25
C SER A 931 23.05 -5.35 27.55
N GLY A 932 23.43 -4.07 27.67
CA GLY A 932 22.66 -2.95 27.11
C GLY A 932 21.55 -2.47 28.06
N PRO A 933 20.72 -1.51 27.60
CA PRO A 933 19.75 -0.83 28.46
C PRO A 933 18.70 -1.76 29.07
N PHE A 934 18.37 -2.88 28.44
CA PHE A 934 17.29 -3.77 28.87
C PHE A 934 17.75 -5.01 29.66
N ALA A 935 19.04 -5.13 29.96
CA ALA A 935 19.56 -6.23 30.78
C ALA A 935 18.95 -6.27 32.20
N GLY A 936 18.44 -5.13 32.69
CA GLY A 936 17.81 -5.00 34.00
C GLY A 936 16.43 -5.66 34.13
N ILE A 937 15.79 -6.14 33.05
CA ILE A 937 14.45 -6.77 33.13
C ILE A 937 14.46 -7.98 34.08
N THR A 938 15.54 -8.76 34.11
CA THR A 938 15.70 -9.95 34.97
C THR A 938 15.72 -9.61 36.46
N THR A 939 15.96 -8.35 36.84
CA THR A 939 15.89 -7.91 38.24
C THR A 939 14.47 -8.00 38.81
N ALA A 940 13.43 -8.04 37.96
CA ALA A 940 12.05 -8.27 38.38
C ALA A 940 11.88 -9.60 39.14
N PHE A 941 12.67 -10.64 38.80
CA PHE A 941 12.70 -11.94 39.50
C PHE A 941 13.22 -11.85 40.93
N GLU A 942 13.87 -10.74 41.31
CA GLU A 942 14.36 -10.51 42.66
C GLU A 942 13.35 -9.78 43.55
N THR A 943 12.24 -9.31 42.97
CA THR A 943 11.26 -8.52 43.72
C THR A 943 10.37 -9.39 44.61
N LYS A 944 10.05 -8.87 45.80
CA LYS A 944 9.06 -9.49 46.69
C LYS A 944 7.69 -9.54 46.03
N ALA A 945 7.35 -8.55 45.21
CA ALA A 945 6.07 -8.49 44.51
C ALA A 945 5.89 -9.68 43.55
N LEU A 946 6.88 -9.97 42.69
CA LEU A 946 6.78 -11.12 41.78
C LEU A 946 6.81 -12.45 42.53
N LEU A 947 7.64 -12.57 43.57
CA LEU A 947 7.67 -13.76 44.42
C LEU A 947 6.31 -14.05 45.06
N GLN A 948 5.63 -12.99 45.53
CA GLN A 948 4.30 -13.11 46.09
C GLN A 948 3.27 -13.54 45.04
N VAL A 949 3.33 -13.00 43.82
CA VAL A 949 2.48 -13.44 42.71
C VAL A 949 2.67 -14.93 42.44
N MET A 950 3.92 -15.39 42.28
CA MET A 950 4.23 -16.81 42.06
C MET A 950 3.72 -17.70 43.21
N PHE A 951 3.92 -17.29 44.46
CA PHE A 951 3.48 -18.04 45.63
C PHE A 951 1.95 -18.14 45.72
N TYR A 952 1.25 -17.01 45.63
CA TYR A 952 -0.21 -16.99 45.78
C TYR A 952 -0.95 -17.60 44.59
N SER A 953 -0.38 -17.62 43.38
CA SER A 953 -0.90 -18.44 42.28
C SER A 953 -1.04 -19.90 42.68
N ILE A 954 -0.01 -20.47 43.31
CA ILE A 954 0.02 -21.88 43.70
C ILE A 954 -0.82 -22.09 44.97
N TYR A 955 -0.60 -21.27 45.99
CA TYR A 955 -1.29 -21.36 47.27
C TYR A 955 -2.80 -21.27 47.11
N ASN A 956 -3.32 -20.29 46.37
CA ASN A 956 -4.76 -20.11 46.22
C ASN A 956 -5.41 -21.28 45.48
N VAL A 957 -4.79 -21.80 44.41
CA VAL A 957 -5.32 -22.97 43.71
C VAL A 957 -5.40 -24.17 44.65
N LEU A 958 -4.34 -24.45 45.42
CA LEU A 958 -4.31 -25.57 46.37
C LEU A 958 -5.30 -25.39 47.53
N SER A 959 -5.36 -24.20 48.11
CA SER A 959 -6.27 -23.88 49.23
C SER A 959 -7.73 -23.92 48.79
N ILE A 960 -8.07 -23.39 47.61
CA ILE A 960 -9.43 -23.51 47.04
C ILE A 960 -9.75 -24.98 46.77
N THR A 961 -8.84 -25.74 46.16
CA THR A 961 -9.04 -27.17 45.87
C THR A 961 -9.32 -27.97 47.14
N THR A 962 -8.56 -27.68 48.21
CA THR A 962 -8.70 -28.37 49.51
C THR A 962 -10.01 -28.01 50.19
N SER A 963 -10.40 -26.74 50.15
CA SER A 963 -11.62 -26.25 50.82
C SER A 963 -12.92 -26.61 50.09
N SER A 964 -12.91 -26.62 48.76
CA SER A 964 -14.10 -26.92 47.93
C SER A 964 -14.23 -28.41 47.56
N GLY A 965 -13.18 -29.20 47.77
CA GLY A 965 -13.10 -30.61 47.34
C GLY A 965 -12.90 -30.81 45.83
N SER A 966 -12.71 -29.74 45.06
CA SER A 966 -12.46 -29.79 43.61
C SER A 966 -11.60 -28.62 43.13
N ALA A 967 -10.80 -28.84 42.08
CA ALA A 967 -9.94 -27.78 41.58
C ALA A 967 -10.76 -26.60 41.02
N PRO A 968 -10.35 -25.33 41.24
CA PRO A 968 -11.03 -24.19 40.63
C PRO A 968 -10.94 -24.24 39.09
N PRO A 969 -11.84 -23.55 38.37
CA PRO A 969 -11.71 -23.38 36.92
C PRO A 969 -10.30 -22.89 36.54
N SER A 970 -9.74 -23.35 35.42
CA SER A 970 -8.38 -23.02 34.97
C SER A 970 -7.24 -23.32 35.96
N ALA A 971 -7.45 -24.11 37.04
CA ALA A 971 -6.41 -24.45 38.02
C ALA A 971 -5.12 -24.97 37.37
N GLU A 972 -5.25 -25.87 36.39
CA GLU A 972 -4.11 -26.43 35.66
C GLU A 972 -3.33 -25.36 34.88
N ALA A 973 -4.03 -24.47 34.17
CA ALA A 973 -3.40 -23.39 33.42
C ALA A 973 -2.69 -22.37 34.33
N ILE A 974 -3.30 -22.02 35.47
CA ILE A 974 -2.71 -21.12 36.47
C ILE A 974 -1.45 -21.74 37.08
N LEU A 975 -1.52 -23.03 37.46
CA LEU A 975 -0.37 -23.74 38.01
C LEU A 975 0.75 -23.89 36.98
N ASP A 976 0.43 -24.24 35.73
CA ASP A 976 1.41 -24.36 34.66
C ASP A 976 2.14 -23.04 34.41
N GLN A 977 1.41 -21.92 34.32
CA GLN A 977 1.99 -20.59 34.17
C GLN A 977 2.82 -20.14 35.37
N ALA A 978 2.34 -20.40 36.60
CA ALA A 978 3.07 -20.05 37.82
C ALA A 978 4.35 -20.87 37.95
N ILE A 979 4.30 -22.17 37.69
CA ILE A 979 5.47 -23.05 37.67
C ILE A 979 6.43 -22.63 36.56
N HIS A 980 5.92 -22.25 35.38
CA HIS A 980 6.76 -21.72 34.31
C HIS A 980 7.52 -20.47 34.74
N LEU A 981 6.87 -19.50 35.38
CA LEU A 981 7.55 -18.32 35.96
C LEU A 981 8.63 -18.69 36.97
N VAL A 982 8.35 -19.66 37.86
CA VAL A 982 9.34 -20.17 38.81
C VAL A 982 10.52 -20.80 38.08
N MET A 983 10.26 -21.61 37.04
CA MET A 983 11.32 -22.22 36.23
C MET A 983 12.17 -21.17 35.50
N VAL A 984 11.56 -20.14 34.92
CA VAL A 984 12.30 -19.02 34.32
C VAL A 984 13.17 -18.34 35.37
N ALA A 985 12.62 -18.01 36.54
CA ALA A 985 13.38 -17.42 37.64
C ALA A 985 14.60 -18.27 38.05
N LEU A 986 14.43 -19.60 38.11
CA LEU A 986 15.50 -20.55 38.43
C LEU A 986 16.57 -20.62 37.32
N VAL A 987 16.18 -20.53 36.05
CA VAL A 987 17.10 -20.51 34.91
C VAL A 987 17.90 -19.20 34.90
N GLU A 988 17.26 -18.05 35.12
CA GLU A 988 17.94 -16.74 35.19
C GLU A 988 18.91 -16.63 36.37
N GLN A 989 18.50 -17.15 37.53
CA GLN A 989 19.26 -17.02 38.78
C GLN A 989 20.09 -18.29 39.10
N TYR A 990 20.27 -19.18 38.12
CA TYR A 990 20.90 -20.50 38.31
C TYR A 990 22.27 -20.41 39.00
N THR A 991 23.12 -19.47 38.60
CA THR A 991 24.46 -19.27 39.19
C THR A 991 24.42 -18.82 40.66
N ARG A 992 23.39 -18.06 41.04
CA ARG A 992 23.15 -17.62 42.43
C ARG A 992 22.52 -18.73 43.26
N LEU A 993 21.60 -19.50 42.69
CA LEU A 993 21.01 -20.70 43.27
C LEU A 993 22.08 -21.76 43.58
N LEU A 994 23.00 -22.01 42.63
CA LEU A 994 24.15 -22.91 42.82
C LEU A 994 25.09 -22.43 43.94
N ARG A 995 25.34 -21.11 44.06
CA ARG A 995 26.09 -20.54 45.19
C ARG A 995 25.37 -20.68 46.53
N MET A 996 24.06 -20.45 46.56
CA MET A 996 23.24 -20.58 47.77
C MET A 996 23.12 -22.02 48.24
N LEU A 997 23.02 -22.97 47.31
CA LEU A 997 22.88 -24.40 47.60
C LEU A 997 24.23 -25.13 47.76
N GLY A 998 25.36 -24.46 47.50
CA GLY A 998 26.70 -25.06 47.61
C GLY A 998 26.98 -26.18 46.59
N ILE A 999 26.31 -26.16 45.43
CA ILE A 999 26.39 -27.20 44.40
C ILE A 999 27.32 -26.73 43.26
N PRO A 1000 28.33 -27.52 42.85
CA PRO A 1000 29.21 -27.14 41.74
C PRO A 1000 28.47 -27.16 40.38
N PRO A 1001 28.86 -26.31 39.41
CA PRO A 1001 28.23 -26.27 38.09
C PRO A 1001 28.32 -27.61 37.34
N LEU A 1002 27.26 -27.96 36.61
CA LEU A 1002 27.14 -29.18 35.79
C LEU A 1002 28.18 -29.28 34.66
N SER A 1003 28.96 -28.23 34.40
CA SER A 1003 30.08 -28.22 33.45
C SER A 1003 31.33 -28.99 33.93
N THR A 1004 31.26 -29.73 35.03
CA THR A 1004 32.40 -30.44 35.64
C THR A 1004 32.44 -31.96 35.37
N LEU A 1005 31.74 -32.46 34.34
CA LEU A 1005 31.86 -33.86 33.87
C LEU A 1005 32.63 -33.95 32.53
N PRO A 1006 33.65 -34.84 32.39
CA PRO A 1006 34.59 -34.84 31.26
C PRO A 1006 34.17 -35.63 30.00
N HIS A 1007 34.75 -35.19 28.87
CA HIS A 1007 34.52 -35.41 27.43
C HIS A 1007 34.88 -36.78 26.81
N GLN A 1008 34.52 -37.00 25.53
CA GLN A 1008 35.43 -37.25 24.36
C GLN A 1008 34.64 -37.39 23.04
N ASP A 1009 34.86 -36.55 21.99
CA ASP A 1009 35.84 -36.63 20.87
C ASP A 1009 35.49 -37.70 19.80
N THR A 1010 35.65 -37.57 18.48
CA THR A 1010 36.25 -36.57 17.55
C THR A 1010 35.80 -36.89 16.10
N LEU A 1011 35.95 -35.92 15.20
CA LEU A 1011 35.85 -36.02 13.74
C LEU A 1011 36.88 -36.98 13.09
N GLN A 1012 36.52 -37.46 11.88
CA GLN A 1012 37.37 -37.64 10.69
C GLN A 1012 37.75 -39.07 10.25
N ASN A 1013 36.96 -39.61 9.33
CA ASN A 1013 37.37 -40.36 8.11
C ASN A 1013 36.16 -40.28 7.15
N ALA A 1014 36.14 -39.37 6.17
CA ALA A 1014 36.73 -39.51 4.83
C ALA A 1014 36.12 -40.68 4.03
N LEU A 1015 35.68 -40.60 2.76
CA LEU A 1015 35.62 -39.61 1.66
C LEU A 1015 34.93 -40.37 0.47
N SER A 1016 34.55 -39.64 -0.59
CA SER A 1016 34.19 -40.09 -1.98
C SER A 1016 32.71 -40.43 -2.26
N GLY A 1017 32.11 -40.11 -3.41
CA GLY A 1017 32.65 -39.60 -4.69
C GLY A 1017 31.54 -39.12 -5.65
N TRP A 1018 31.96 -38.35 -6.65
CA TRP A 1018 31.19 -37.60 -7.65
C TRP A 1018 30.40 -38.46 -8.67
N PHE A 1019 29.36 -37.89 -9.30
CA PHE A 1019 29.24 -37.87 -10.77
C PHE A 1019 28.44 -36.64 -11.24
N LEU A 1020 28.92 -36.09 -12.35
CA LEU A 1020 28.53 -34.88 -13.07
C LEU A 1020 27.56 -35.19 -14.23
N ASP A 1021 26.94 -34.11 -14.71
CA ASP A 1021 26.59 -33.78 -16.09
C ASP A 1021 25.17 -33.92 -16.65
N ASP A 1022 24.75 -32.75 -17.15
CA ASP A 1022 24.01 -32.43 -18.36
C ASP A 1022 22.56 -32.90 -18.54
N LEU A 1023 21.67 -31.90 -18.69
CA LEU A 1023 20.76 -31.82 -19.85
C LEU A 1023 20.07 -30.44 -19.93
N PHE A 1024 20.81 -29.43 -20.40
CA PHE A 1024 20.18 -28.44 -21.27
C PHE A 1024 20.01 -29.04 -22.66
N GLY A 1025 18.78 -29.38 -23.03
CA GLY A 1025 18.38 -29.76 -24.38
C GLY A 1025 17.34 -28.80 -24.91
N GLN A 1026 17.69 -28.13 -26.01
CA GLN A 1026 16.93 -27.08 -26.68
C GLN A 1026 15.58 -27.50 -27.32
N ARG A 1027 14.75 -26.45 -27.50
CA ARG A 1027 13.76 -26.15 -28.57
C ARG A 1027 12.31 -26.63 -28.44
N ASP A 1028 11.46 -25.62 -28.21
CA ASP A 1028 10.35 -25.17 -29.05
C ASP A 1028 9.54 -26.20 -29.84
N LYS A 1029 8.25 -26.21 -29.56
CA LYS A 1029 7.19 -26.10 -30.57
C LYS A 1029 5.88 -25.69 -29.90
N ALA A 1030 5.40 -24.48 -30.21
CA ALA A 1030 3.99 -24.19 -30.09
C ALA A 1030 3.22 -25.14 -31.01
N LEU A 1031 2.23 -25.85 -30.48
CA LEU A 1031 1.37 -26.75 -31.25
C LEU A 1031 0.25 -25.91 -31.90
N THR A 1032 0.30 -25.76 -33.22
CA THR A 1032 -0.85 -25.34 -34.02
C THR A 1032 -1.81 -26.53 -34.21
N CYS A 1033 -3.11 -26.25 -34.25
CA CYS A 1033 -4.10 -27.28 -34.59
C CYS A 1033 -3.84 -27.81 -36.00
N LEU A 1034 -3.57 -29.11 -36.15
CA LEU A 1034 -3.25 -29.74 -37.44
C LEU A 1034 -4.44 -29.77 -38.44
N ARG A 1035 -5.64 -29.36 -38.02
CA ARG A 1035 -6.84 -29.28 -38.87
C ARG A 1035 -7.12 -27.88 -39.43
N CYS A 1036 -6.94 -26.83 -38.64
CA CYS A 1036 -7.28 -25.45 -39.02
C CYS A 1036 -6.10 -24.49 -39.00
N ASN A 1037 -4.92 -24.96 -38.56
CA ASN A 1037 -3.66 -24.22 -38.55
C ASN A 1037 -3.69 -22.87 -37.78
N THR A 1038 -4.66 -22.70 -36.88
CA THR A 1038 -4.77 -21.53 -36.01
C THR A 1038 -3.94 -21.72 -34.74
N LEU A 1039 -3.33 -20.61 -34.28
CA LEU A 1039 -2.78 -20.44 -32.95
C LEU A 1039 -3.83 -19.65 -32.15
N PRO A 1040 -4.31 -20.09 -30.98
CA PRO A 1040 -5.11 -19.22 -30.13
C PRO A 1040 -4.26 -17.99 -29.78
N ASN A 1041 -4.73 -16.79 -30.10
CA ASN A 1041 -3.97 -15.55 -29.86
C ASN A 1041 -3.80 -15.26 -28.35
N ASP A 1042 -4.56 -15.93 -27.48
CA ASP A 1042 -4.40 -15.91 -26.03
C ASP A 1042 -5.09 -17.13 -25.42
N ALA A 1043 -4.44 -17.88 -24.54
CA ALA A 1043 -4.96 -19.16 -24.02
C ALA A 1043 -6.02 -19.02 -22.90
N ALA A 1044 -6.67 -17.84 -22.78
CA ALA A 1044 -7.98 -17.66 -22.16
C ALA A 1044 -8.36 -16.18 -22.12
N ILE A 1045 -8.94 -15.65 -23.20
CA ILE A 1045 -9.78 -14.45 -23.15
C ILE A 1045 -10.89 -14.60 -24.17
N CYS A 1046 -12.14 -14.54 -23.70
CA CYS A 1046 -13.31 -14.32 -24.53
C CYS A 1046 -13.22 -12.91 -25.15
N LEU A 1047 -13.21 -12.83 -26.49
CA LEU A 1047 -13.45 -11.61 -27.24
C LEU A 1047 -14.72 -11.84 -28.08
N MET A 1048 -15.85 -11.44 -27.49
CA MET A 1048 -17.25 -11.56 -27.90
C MET A 1048 -17.58 -11.97 -29.36
N ASP A 1049 -18.60 -12.85 -29.51
CA ASP A 1049 -19.76 -12.58 -30.37
C ASP A 1049 -21.04 -13.34 -29.96
N TYR A 1050 -22.20 -12.76 -30.29
CA TYR A 1050 -23.56 -12.99 -29.78
C TYR A 1050 -24.16 -14.40 -29.95
N GLY A 1051 -24.18 -15.20 -28.86
CA GLY A 1051 -24.94 -16.45 -28.73
C GLY A 1051 -24.92 -17.02 -27.31
N GLU A 1052 -25.71 -18.07 -27.01
CA GLU A 1052 -25.77 -18.71 -25.68
C GLU A 1052 -24.47 -19.44 -25.25
N HIS A 1053 -23.49 -19.64 -26.14
CA HIS A 1053 -22.28 -20.44 -25.89
C HIS A 1053 -20.97 -19.74 -26.33
N GLY A 1054 -19.88 -19.88 -25.56
CA GLY A 1054 -18.55 -19.27 -25.79
C GLY A 1054 -17.59 -20.05 -26.70
N GLU A 1055 -16.38 -19.51 -26.92
CA GLU A 1055 -15.40 -20.05 -27.90
C GLU A 1055 -14.93 -21.48 -27.58
N CYS A 1056 -14.77 -21.87 -26.31
CA CYS A 1056 -14.39 -23.23 -25.94
C CYS A 1056 -15.50 -24.22 -26.32
N ASN A 1057 -16.76 -23.83 -26.12
CA ASN A 1057 -17.92 -24.62 -26.52
C ASN A 1057 -18.02 -24.73 -28.05
N MET A 1058 -17.88 -23.62 -28.78
CA MET A 1058 -17.86 -23.62 -30.24
C MET A 1058 -16.70 -24.44 -30.81
N HIS A 1059 -15.48 -24.30 -30.26
CA HIS A 1059 -14.32 -25.06 -30.70
C HIS A 1059 -14.47 -26.55 -30.43
N THR A 1060 -15.13 -26.93 -29.32
CA THR A 1060 -15.43 -28.33 -29.02
C THR A 1060 -16.35 -28.91 -30.09
N GLN A 1061 -17.41 -28.21 -30.47
CA GLN A 1061 -18.35 -28.67 -31.50
C GLN A 1061 -17.68 -28.86 -32.86
N VAL A 1062 -16.75 -27.97 -33.24
CA VAL A 1062 -16.09 -27.99 -34.55
C VAL A 1062 -14.90 -28.97 -34.60
N CYS A 1063 -14.08 -29.00 -33.54
CA CYS A 1063 -12.80 -29.70 -33.52
C CYS A 1063 -12.74 -30.88 -32.54
N GLY A 1064 -13.41 -30.78 -31.39
CA GLY A 1064 -13.37 -31.76 -30.30
C GLY A 1064 -14.48 -32.82 -30.31
N GLY A 1065 -15.53 -32.64 -31.13
CA GLY A 1065 -16.72 -33.49 -31.14
C GLY A 1065 -17.54 -33.31 -29.85
N THR A 1066 -17.71 -34.38 -29.07
CA THR A 1066 -18.50 -34.35 -27.84
C THR A 1066 -17.67 -34.07 -26.59
N ILE A 1067 -16.33 -34.04 -26.65
CA ILE A 1067 -15.46 -33.80 -25.48
C ILE A 1067 -14.49 -32.65 -25.76
N GLY A 1068 -14.39 -31.71 -24.81
CA GLY A 1068 -13.43 -30.62 -24.83
C GLY A 1068 -12.63 -30.55 -23.54
N ILE A 1069 -11.32 -30.31 -23.64
CA ILE A 1069 -10.42 -30.07 -22.51
C ILE A 1069 -9.62 -28.81 -22.79
N TYR A 1070 -9.84 -27.75 -22.01
CA TYR A 1070 -9.18 -26.46 -22.18
C TYR A 1070 -8.52 -26.04 -20.87
N PHE A 1071 -7.33 -25.45 -20.97
CA PHE A 1071 -6.69 -24.79 -19.83
C PHE A 1071 -6.96 -23.30 -19.92
N LEU A 1072 -7.64 -22.75 -18.91
CA LEU A 1072 -8.02 -21.35 -18.85
C LEU A 1072 -6.93 -20.53 -18.14
N VAL A 1073 -5.98 -19.99 -18.91
CA VAL A 1073 -4.80 -19.28 -18.37
C VAL A 1073 -5.18 -18.17 -17.38
N LYS A 1074 -6.12 -17.28 -17.73
CA LYS A 1074 -6.54 -16.16 -16.85
C LYS A 1074 -7.24 -16.58 -15.56
N ARG A 1075 -7.88 -17.75 -15.54
CA ARG A 1075 -8.51 -18.31 -14.33
C ARG A 1075 -7.57 -19.25 -13.57
N CYS A 1076 -6.46 -19.66 -14.19
CA CYS A 1076 -5.59 -20.75 -13.75
C CYS A 1076 -6.43 -21.99 -13.38
N SER A 1077 -7.22 -22.49 -14.32
CA SER A 1077 -8.12 -23.63 -14.12
C SER A 1077 -8.30 -24.44 -15.40
N LEU A 1078 -8.79 -25.68 -15.28
CA LEU A 1078 -9.21 -26.49 -16.42
C LEU A 1078 -10.71 -26.37 -16.65
N LEU A 1079 -11.11 -26.43 -17.92
CA LEU A 1079 -12.50 -26.56 -18.35
C LEU A 1079 -12.66 -27.91 -19.06
N TYR A 1080 -13.56 -28.72 -18.53
CA TYR A 1080 -14.01 -29.96 -19.17
C TYR A 1080 -15.40 -29.74 -19.75
N LEU A 1081 -15.57 -30.09 -21.03
CA LEU A 1081 -16.84 -30.04 -21.74
C LEU A 1081 -17.23 -31.44 -22.19
N PHE A 1082 -18.50 -31.78 -22.03
CA PHE A 1082 -19.10 -33.00 -22.56
C PHE A 1082 -20.56 -32.77 -23.00
N ALA A 1083 -20.86 -33.00 -24.29
CA ALA A 1083 -22.22 -33.01 -24.85
C ALA A 1083 -23.09 -31.81 -24.39
N ASN A 1084 -22.61 -30.58 -24.61
CA ASN A 1084 -23.21 -29.30 -24.21
C ASN A 1084 -23.32 -29.06 -22.69
N ASN A 1085 -22.63 -29.85 -21.87
CA ASN A 1085 -22.45 -29.61 -20.45
C ASN A 1085 -20.97 -29.33 -20.13
N GLY A 1086 -20.69 -28.63 -19.04
CA GLY A 1086 -19.32 -28.29 -18.66
C GLY A 1086 -19.08 -28.25 -17.16
N THR A 1087 -17.81 -28.34 -16.78
CA THR A 1087 -17.38 -28.11 -15.40
C THR A 1087 -15.94 -27.63 -15.30
N PHE A 1088 -15.62 -26.86 -14.26
CA PHE A 1088 -14.26 -26.44 -13.96
C PHE A 1088 -13.53 -27.47 -13.10
N SER A 1089 -12.24 -27.67 -13.38
CA SER A 1089 -11.32 -28.51 -12.61
C SER A 1089 -10.05 -27.74 -12.23
N GLN A 1090 -9.26 -28.29 -11.30
CA GLN A 1090 -8.04 -27.64 -10.82
C GLN A 1090 -6.96 -27.55 -11.90
N SER A 1091 -6.12 -26.53 -11.81
CA SER A 1091 -4.96 -26.35 -12.67
C SER A 1091 -3.92 -27.48 -12.47
N PRO A 1092 -3.28 -27.96 -13.56
CA PRO A 1092 -2.06 -28.76 -13.46
C PRO A 1092 -0.83 -27.92 -13.16
N TYR A 1093 -0.93 -26.59 -13.23
CA TYR A 1093 0.14 -25.66 -12.90
C TYR A 1093 0.00 -25.19 -11.45
N LEU A 1094 1.12 -25.19 -10.73
CA LEU A 1094 1.25 -24.77 -9.34
C LEU A 1094 2.41 -23.81 -9.19
N ASP A 1095 2.36 -22.88 -8.23
CA ASP A 1095 3.54 -22.09 -7.88
C ASP A 1095 4.62 -22.92 -7.17
N ALA A 1096 5.75 -22.26 -6.85
CA ALA A 1096 6.86 -22.87 -6.11
C ALA A 1096 6.45 -23.45 -4.73
N HIS A 1097 5.26 -23.11 -4.23
CA HIS A 1097 4.70 -23.60 -2.97
C HIS A 1097 3.65 -24.68 -3.18
N GLY A 1098 3.46 -25.16 -4.41
CA GLY A 1098 2.47 -26.19 -4.71
C GLY A 1098 1.03 -25.70 -4.62
N GLU A 1099 0.78 -24.39 -4.78
CA GLU A 1099 -0.56 -23.80 -4.73
C GLU A 1099 -1.00 -23.29 -6.12
N VAL A 1100 -2.31 -23.33 -6.38
CA VAL A 1100 -2.90 -22.74 -7.59
C VAL A 1100 -3.11 -21.24 -7.36
N ASP A 1101 -2.58 -20.39 -8.23
CA ASP A 1101 -2.88 -18.96 -8.22
C ASP A 1101 -4.18 -18.67 -8.99
N ILE A 1102 -5.30 -18.88 -8.32
CA ILE A 1102 -6.63 -18.71 -8.91
C ILE A 1102 -6.79 -17.27 -9.42
N SER A 1103 -7.13 -17.16 -10.70
CA SER A 1103 -7.26 -15.90 -11.40
C SER A 1103 -5.99 -15.02 -11.40
N MET A 1104 -4.81 -15.61 -11.17
CA MET A 1104 -3.52 -14.92 -11.10
C MET A 1104 -3.52 -13.74 -10.11
N ARG A 1105 -4.30 -13.84 -9.02
CA ARG A 1105 -4.48 -12.76 -8.04
C ARG A 1105 -3.22 -12.51 -7.21
N ARG A 1106 -2.45 -13.57 -6.92
CA ARG A 1106 -1.21 -13.47 -6.13
C ARG A 1106 -0.01 -13.10 -6.99
N GLY A 1107 -0.10 -13.31 -8.30
CA GLY A 1107 0.95 -12.98 -9.23
C GLY A 1107 2.16 -13.89 -9.16
N ARG A 1108 2.01 -15.13 -8.68
CA ARG A 1108 3.13 -16.07 -8.51
C ARG A 1108 3.34 -16.88 -9.78
N ARG A 1109 4.62 -17.06 -10.16
CA ARG A 1109 5.00 -17.89 -11.30
C ARG A 1109 4.51 -19.33 -11.08
N GLN A 1110 3.85 -19.89 -12.09
CA GLN A 1110 3.30 -21.25 -12.06
C GLN A 1110 4.17 -22.21 -12.90
N PHE A 1111 4.33 -23.44 -12.43
CA PHE A 1111 5.10 -24.53 -13.02
C PHE A 1111 4.20 -25.75 -13.24
N LEU A 1112 4.43 -26.49 -14.32
CA LEU A 1112 3.66 -27.70 -14.60
C LEU A 1112 3.96 -28.79 -13.56
N HIS A 1113 2.95 -29.20 -12.79
CA HIS A 1113 3.06 -30.30 -11.83
C HIS A 1113 2.77 -31.64 -12.53
N TYR A 1114 3.80 -32.46 -12.71
CA TYR A 1114 3.72 -33.66 -13.56
C TYR A 1114 2.68 -34.67 -13.09
N ALA A 1115 2.52 -34.89 -11.76
CA ALA A 1115 1.53 -35.84 -11.25
C ALA A 1115 0.08 -35.39 -11.53
N ARG A 1116 -0.20 -34.07 -11.44
CA ARG A 1116 -1.51 -33.50 -11.76
C ARG A 1116 -1.80 -33.59 -13.25
N TRP A 1117 -0.79 -33.26 -14.06
CA TRP A 1117 -0.86 -33.43 -15.51
C TRP A 1117 -1.14 -34.88 -15.91
N GLU A 1118 -0.45 -35.82 -15.26
CA GLU A 1118 -0.62 -37.25 -15.50
C GLU A 1118 -2.01 -37.74 -15.10
N GLU A 1119 -2.61 -37.20 -14.03
CA GLU A 1119 -4.00 -37.49 -13.66
C GLU A 1119 -4.99 -37.02 -14.73
N ILE A 1120 -4.81 -35.81 -15.27
CA ILE A 1120 -5.64 -35.28 -16.38
C ILE A 1120 -5.46 -36.17 -17.62
N ARG A 1121 -4.22 -36.55 -17.93
CA ARG A 1121 -3.92 -37.46 -19.04
C ARG A 1121 -4.59 -38.82 -18.85
N LYS A 1122 -4.57 -39.39 -17.65
CA LYS A 1122 -5.25 -40.65 -17.31
C LYS A 1122 -6.77 -40.52 -17.42
N ASN A 1123 -7.36 -39.43 -16.91
CA ASN A 1123 -8.79 -39.17 -17.00
C ASN A 1123 -9.24 -39.06 -18.46
N TRP A 1124 -8.43 -38.43 -19.30
CA TRP A 1124 -8.65 -38.38 -20.75
C TRP A 1124 -8.55 -39.77 -21.39
N LEU A 1125 -7.43 -40.47 -21.18
CA LEU A 1125 -7.17 -41.77 -21.82
C LEU A 1125 -8.14 -42.88 -21.37
N ASN A 1126 -8.66 -42.79 -20.15
CA ASN A 1126 -9.64 -43.73 -19.60
C ASN A 1126 -11.09 -43.30 -19.84
N HIS A 1127 -11.32 -42.31 -20.73
CA HIS A 1127 -12.64 -41.80 -21.10
C HIS A 1127 -13.51 -41.36 -19.92
N GLN A 1128 -12.90 -40.79 -18.86
CA GLN A 1128 -13.58 -40.41 -17.62
C GLN A 1128 -14.22 -39.01 -17.65
N ILE A 1129 -13.95 -38.20 -18.68
CA ILE A 1129 -14.44 -36.82 -18.78
C ILE A 1129 -15.98 -36.71 -18.66
N PRO A 1130 -16.80 -37.54 -19.33
CA PRO A 1130 -18.26 -37.52 -19.17
C PRO A 1130 -18.70 -37.77 -17.73
N THR A 1131 -18.05 -38.72 -17.05
CA THR A 1131 -18.35 -39.08 -15.65
C THR A 1131 -17.98 -37.95 -14.70
N ILE A 1132 -16.86 -37.25 -14.94
CA ILE A 1132 -16.43 -36.11 -14.12
C ILE A 1132 -17.42 -34.93 -14.27
N VAL A 1133 -17.82 -34.61 -15.51
CA VAL A 1133 -18.80 -33.55 -15.79
C VAL A 1133 -20.13 -33.87 -15.12
N ALA A 1134 -20.67 -35.08 -15.30
CA ALA A 1134 -21.94 -35.49 -14.70
C ALA A 1134 -21.90 -35.43 -13.15
N ARG A 1135 -20.86 -36.00 -12.52
CA ARG A 1135 -20.73 -35.99 -11.05
C ARG A 1135 -20.66 -34.59 -10.47
N LYS A 1136 -19.94 -33.66 -11.11
CA LYS A 1136 -19.82 -32.29 -10.59
C LYS A 1136 -21.11 -31.50 -10.73
N LEU A 1137 -21.87 -31.71 -11.80
CA LEU A 1137 -23.20 -31.13 -11.96
C LEU A 1137 -24.20 -31.66 -10.91
N GLU A 1138 -24.04 -32.91 -10.44
CA GLU A 1138 -24.87 -33.49 -9.38
C GLU A 1138 -24.44 -33.07 -7.96
N SER A 1139 -23.15 -32.76 -7.74
CA SER A 1139 -22.56 -32.58 -6.38
C SER A 1139 -22.55 -31.14 -5.83
N SER A 1140 -22.95 -30.13 -6.60
CA SER A 1140 -22.92 -28.72 -6.20
C SER A 1140 -23.95 -27.87 -6.94
N LEU A 1141 -24.38 -26.74 -6.34
CA LEU A 1141 -24.94 -25.60 -7.08
C LEU A 1141 -23.94 -25.23 -8.18
N ASP A 1142 -24.26 -25.51 -9.44
CA ASP A 1142 -23.45 -25.10 -10.58
C ASP A 1142 -23.17 -23.59 -10.46
N ALA A 1143 -21.89 -23.21 -10.41
CA ALA A 1143 -21.49 -21.81 -10.36
C ALA A 1143 -21.78 -21.08 -11.68
N GLY A 1144 -22.19 -21.81 -12.73
CA GLY A 1144 -22.48 -21.28 -14.06
C GLY A 1144 -21.24 -20.74 -14.77
N GLY A 1145 -21.44 -20.17 -15.96
CA GLY A 1145 -20.39 -19.45 -16.69
C GLY A 1145 -19.35 -20.31 -17.39
N TRP A 1146 -19.51 -21.64 -17.44
CA TRP A 1146 -18.77 -22.50 -18.39
C TRP A 1146 -19.41 -22.48 -19.79
N GLU A 1147 -20.71 -22.15 -19.88
CA GLU A 1147 -21.44 -21.97 -21.12
C GLU A 1147 -20.87 -20.80 -21.94
N THR A 1148 -20.52 -19.70 -21.27
CA THR A 1148 -20.07 -18.45 -21.89
C THR A 1148 -18.56 -18.35 -22.17
N LEU A 1149 -17.81 -19.44 -21.92
CA LEU A 1149 -16.37 -19.58 -22.20
C LEU A 1149 -16.12 -20.43 -23.45
#